data_AF-A0A2V5SJ69-F1
#
_entry.id   AF-A0A2V5SJ69-F1
#
_cell.length_a   1.000
_cell.length_b   1.000
_cell.length_c   1.000
_cell.angle_alpha   90.00
_cell.angle_beta   90.00
_cell.angle_gamma   90.00
#
_symmetry.space_group_name_H-M   'P 1'
#
loop_
_entity.id
_entity.type
_entity.pdbx_description
1 polymer ?
#
loop_
_entity_poly.entity_id
_entity_poly.type
_entity_poly.pdbx_seq_one_letter_code
_entity_poly.pdbx_strand_id
1 'polypeptide(L)'
;MNRVRRATIIGMIAAGGVAMAFGLLLLAHDPLVYWNDDYELSILPVCADMARAWNQGEFPLLSPYSWICGNLAGEFQYGVFSIFINALIVCIWKFPLIFSQQAAVLAIAHLAALATGGFMLARGRNLSIASSILVGLVASVNGWIICWGATDWLGALGAFTWLPWAWWAAEKSLDLGRSRWRFLWPAPFVYLLVTGGFPYTVLMLVLVLVWLTGRAVFETRSLRTVFPLASGAALGFGLGAPAWLALLDYIHGSARQLQDAAAHFQWLVPASAWPALILPSWTVKWADFSSWMMPHAGTELACGLVPPVAVIAGFVGKGRLLWRSLRWELGLLLIVLLLTMIPTAGVFRWSFRWLPLFHLILALCAAEVLRLLSMDEISRRLARPGFLAFALVGITAVAMRSLGFAGAYAFPLTWIFLSIALVWMVIELARPKSTLLRDWTPTAVGFIALLATYFCIPPNCGVPKYNFSQSLLKPAPLDSRRLYLSIYPPPENAYRIEARNGPVGQTVRPGSASMWARLRFINGYSPIRPAGVARQFASLIHGEIDLSTASWLLMNEASSAGLLAHIGIDGIIVARELSFIPQPPSEWILAVETDEGRVFHRRGEPIPTVRSFDLDGKHSTANVADVLESRNSFSAWVRTGDQPALITFSRPFFRGYEARIGGHHLTVNSYRDLTPVVEVPAKTSGRLVVRYRPVWLVIGAALTIISGAVWMVSALLALRSQTRTRGQ
;
A
#
# COMPACT_ATOMS: atom_id res chain seq x y z
N MET A 1 -32.65 -6.88 21.19
CA MET A 1 -31.61 -5.98 20.63
C MET A 1 -32.26 -4.67 20.19
N ASN A 2 -31.82 -3.50 20.67
CA ASN A 2 -32.50 -2.21 20.42
C ASN A 2 -32.61 -1.88 18.91
N ARG A 3 -33.76 -1.30 18.49
CA ARG A 3 -34.09 -0.90 17.10
C ARG A 3 -32.98 -0.05 16.45
N VAL A 4 -32.40 0.88 17.21
CA VAL A 4 -31.28 1.73 16.77
C VAL A 4 -30.02 0.91 16.45
N ARG A 5 -29.69 -0.09 17.28
CA ARG A 5 -28.52 -0.95 17.06
C ARG A 5 -28.69 -1.81 15.81
N ARG A 6 -29.90 -2.34 15.59
CA ARG A 6 -30.24 -3.09 14.37
C ARG A 6 -30.12 -2.22 13.12
N ALA A 7 -30.64 -0.99 13.16
CA ALA A 7 -30.54 -0.05 12.04
C ALA A 7 -29.08 0.33 11.71
N THR A 8 -28.23 0.53 12.73
CA THR A 8 -26.80 0.77 12.51
C THR A 8 -26.10 -0.43 11.89
N ILE A 9 -26.39 -1.66 12.31
CA ILE A 9 -25.80 -2.87 11.69
C ILE A 9 -26.23 -3.00 10.23
N ILE A 10 -27.52 -2.78 9.93
CA ILE A 10 -28.01 -2.82 8.54
C ILE A 10 -27.33 -1.73 7.70
N GLY A 11 -27.24 -0.50 8.20
CA GLY A 11 -26.56 0.59 7.50
C GLY A 11 -25.07 0.33 7.29
N MET A 12 -24.41 -0.34 8.24
CA MET A 12 -23.01 -0.74 8.15
C MET A 12 -22.81 -1.76 7.01
N ILE A 13 -23.66 -2.79 6.95
CA ILE A 13 -23.66 -3.77 5.86
C ILE A 13 -23.97 -3.09 4.51
N ALA A 14 -24.94 -2.18 4.50
CA ALA A 14 -25.31 -1.43 3.30
C ALA A 14 -24.15 -0.56 2.79
N ALA A 15 -23.41 0.12 3.67
CA ALA A 15 -22.25 0.93 3.27
C ALA A 15 -21.17 0.09 2.58
N GLY A 16 -20.80 -1.06 3.17
CA GLY A 16 -19.88 -2.00 2.55
C GLY A 16 -20.42 -2.57 1.23
N GLY A 17 -21.70 -2.91 1.18
CA GLY A 17 -22.38 -3.41 -0.03
C GLY A 17 -22.42 -2.39 -1.16
N VAL A 18 -22.62 -1.10 -0.87
CA VAL A 18 -22.60 -0.01 -1.87
C VAL A 18 -21.20 0.14 -2.46
N ALA A 19 -20.15 0.14 -1.65
CA ALA A 19 -18.78 0.21 -2.15
C ALA A 19 -18.39 -1.04 -2.96
N MET A 20 -18.84 -2.22 -2.54
CA MET A 20 -18.66 -3.46 -3.29
C MET A 20 -19.36 -3.42 -4.64
N ALA A 21 -20.63 -2.98 -4.68
CA ALA A 21 -21.37 -2.81 -5.92
C ALA A 21 -20.69 -1.78 -6.84
N PHE A 22 -20.19 -0.67 -6.29
CA PHE A 22 -19.43 0.32 -7.04
C PHE A 22 -18.19 -0.30 -7.69
N GLY A 23 -17.39 -1.05 -6.92
CA GLY A 23 -16.19 -1.69 -7.45
C GLY A 23 -16.49 -2.78 -8.49
N LEU A 24 -17.58 -3.52 -8.32
CA LEU A 24 -18.05 -4.50 -9.32
C LEU A 24 -18.52 -3.83 -10.62
N LEU A 25 -19.14 -2.65 -10.54
CA LEU A 25 -19.52 -1.87 -11.72
C LEU A 25 -18.29 -1.35 -12.48
N LEU A 26 -17.25 -0.92 -11.77
CA LEU A 26 -15.98 -0.55 -12.41
C LEU A 26 -15.34 -1.78 -13.08
N LEU A 27 -15.30 -2.92 -12.40
CA LEU A 27 -14.77 -4.16 -12.96
C LEU A 27 -15.56 -4.65 -14.19
N ALA A 28 -16.87 -4.47 -14.19
CA ALA A 28 -17.71 -4.81 -15.34
C ALA A 28 -17.48 -3.86 -16.53
N HIS A 29 -17.09 -2.61 -16.27
CA HIS A 29 -16.75 -1.63 -17.29
C HIS A 29 -15.34 -1.86 -17.88
N ASP A 30 -14.35 -2.10 -17.02
CA ASP A 30 -12.98 -2.45 -17.38
C ASP A 30 -12.49 -3.64 -16.51
N PRO A 31 -12.40 -4.85 -17.09
CA PRO A 31 -11.94 -6.05 -16.39
C PRO A 31 -10.50 -5.95 -15.84
N LEU A 32 -9.72 -4.97 -16.29
CA LEU A 32 -8.34 -4.73 -15.88
C LEU A 32 -8.20 -3.51 -14.96
N VAL A 33 -9.30 -2.89 -14.54
CA VAL A 33 -9.25 -1.65 -13.73
C VAL A 33 -8.43 -1.80 -12.45
N TYR A 34 -8.39 -2.99 -11.84
CA TYR A 34 -7.63 -3.26 -10.62
C TYR A 34 -6.27 -3.95 -10.86
N TRP A 35 -5.85 -4.10 -12.12
CA TRP A 35 -4.67 -4.87 -12.51
C TRP A 35 -3.76 -4.04 -13.42
N ASN A 36 -2.95 -3.18 -12.81
CA ASN A 36 -2.03 -2.27 -13.50
C ASN A 36 -0.75 -2.05 -12.67
N ASP A 37 0.33 -1.64 -13.33
CA ASP A 37 1.57 -1.13 -12.74
C ASP A 37 2.14 -1.95 -11.55
N ASP A 38 2.18 -1.40 -10.34
CA ASP A 38 2.74 -2.05 -9.15
C ASP A 38 1.96 -3.31 -8.77
N TYR A 39 0.65 -3.39 -9.05
CA TYR A 39 -0.08 -4.64 -8.83
C TYR A 39 0.52 -5.78 -9.65
N GLU A 40 0.89 -5.48 -10.89
CA GLU A 40 1.42 -6.45 -11.85
C GLU A 40 2.86 -6.83 -11.52
N LEU A 41 3.71 -5.82 -11.33
CA LEU A 41 5.14 -6.01 -11.11
C LEU A 41 5.48 -6.48 -9.71
N SER A 42 4.64 -6.18 -8.71
CA SER A 42 5.05 -6.24 -7.31
C SER A 42 4.03 -6.89 -6.40
N ILE A 43 2.86 -6.27 -6.20
CA ILE A 43 1.93 -6.60 -5.12
C ILE A 43 1.43 -8.03 -5.23
N LEU A 44 0.84 -8.42 -6.36
CA LEU A 44 0.26 -9.75 -6.54
C LEU A 44 1.30 -10.88 -6.56
N PRO A 45 2.45 -10.76 -7.26
CA PRO A 45 3.52 -11.75 -7.15
C PRO A 45 3.97 -11.98 -5.70
N VAL A 46 4.09 -10.91 -4.90
CA VAL A 46 4.48 -11.00 -3.49
C VAL A 46 3.36 -11.61 -2.64
N CYS A 47 2.11 -11.19 -2.84
CA CYS A 47 0.95 -11.80 -2.16
C CYS A 47 0.87 -13.32 -2.45
N ALA A 48 1.18 -13.74 -3.67
CA ALA A 48 1.24 -15.16 -4.03
C ALA A 48 2.33 -15.89 -3.26
N ASP A 49 3.50 -15.28 -3.07
CA ASP A 49 4.55 -15.87 -2.24
C ASP A 49 4.15 -15.96 -0.77
N MET A 50 3.59 -14.89 -0.21
CA MET A 50 3.11 -14.87 1.17
C MET A 50 2.01 -15.91 1.42
N ALA A 51 1.02 -16.01 0.52
CA ALA A 51 -0.04 -17.00 0.63
C ALA A 51 0.51 -18.44 0.59
N ARG A 52 1.51 -18.72 -0.24
CA ARG A 52 2.19 -20.02 -0.27
C ARG A 52 3.00 -20.28 1.00
N ALA A 53 3.70 -19.27 1.53
CA ALA A 53 4.42 -19.39 2.80
C ALA A 53 3.50 -19.86 3.92
N TRP A 54 2.35 -19.19 4.08
CA TRP A 54 1.36 -19.56 5.09
C TRP A 54 0.82 -20.97 4.90
N ASN A 55 0.54 -21.37 3.66
CA ASN A 55 0.09 -22.73 3.34
C ASN A 55 1.15 -23.80 3.67
N GLN A 56 2.43 -23.43 3.72
CA GLN A 56 3.54 -24.30 4.07
C GLN A 56 3.92 -24.24 5.56
N GLY A 57 3.20 -23.45 6.36
CA GLY A 57 3.53 -23.24 7.78
C GLY A 57 4.76 -22.35 8.00
N GLU A 58 5.17 -21.60 6.98
CA GLU A 58 6.30 -20.66 7.06
C GLU A 58 5.82 -19.22 7.26
N PHE A 59 6.50 -18.49 8.15
CA PHE A 59 6.21 -17.06 8.36
C PHE A 59 6.90 -16.21 7.27
N PRO A 60 6.18 -15.39 6.49
CA PRO A 60 6.73 -14.71 5.31
C PRO A 60 7.54 -13.45 5.66
N LEU A 61 8.62 -13.59 6.43
CA LEU A 61 9.55 -12.49 6.72
C LEU A 61 10.44 -12.19 5.52
N LEU A 62 11.02 -13.23 4.94
CA LEU A 62 11.89 -13.17 3.77
C LEU A 62 11.29 -13.95 2.60
N SER A 63 11.67 -13.59 1.39
CA SER A 63 11.43 -14.37 0.17
C SER A 63 12.75 -14.85 -0.42
N PRO A 64 12.88 -16.13 -0.82
CA PRO A 64 14.06 -16.62 -1.53
C PRO A 64 14.02 -16.31 -3.05
N TYR A 65 12.93 -15.73 -3.54
CA TYR A 65 12.64 -15.59 -4.97
C TYR A 65 12.99 -14.21 -5.55
N SER A 66 13.41 -13.28 -4.69
CA SER A 66 13.92 -11.97 -5.06
C SER A 66 14.95 -11.52 -4.01
N TRP A 67 16.08 -10.94 -4.43
CA TRP A 67 17.04 -10.37 -3.49
C TRP A 67 16.71 -8.91 -3.17
N ILE A 68 16.40 -8.10 -4.18
CA ILE A 68 16.04 -6.68 -4.02
C ILE A 68 14.73 -6.53 -3.23
N CYS A 69 13.72 -7.37 -3.49
CA CYS A 69 12.44 -7.39 -2.76
C CYS A 69 12.43 -8.50 -1.68
N GLY A 70 13.59 -9.02 -1.29
CA GLY A 70 13.68 -10.24 -0.48
C GLY A 70 13.27 -10.08 0.98
N ASN A 71 13.29 -8.87 1.54
CA ASN A 71 12.87 -8.61 2.92
C ASN A 71 11.41 -8.16 2.97
N LEU A 72 10.49 -9.12 2.85
CA LEU A 72 9.05 -8.85 2.85
C LEU A 72 8.58 -8.11 4.10
N ALA A 73 9.19 -8.38 5.27
CA ALA A 73 8.86 -7.69 6.52
C ALA A 73 9.29 -6.21 6.52
N GLY A 74 10.45 -5.91 5.93
CA GLY A 74 10.97 -4.55 5.77
C GLY A 74 10.24 -3.76 4.68
N GLU A 75 9.77 -4.45 3.64
CA GLU A 75 8.88 -3.91 2.60
C GLU A 75 7.47 -3.70 3.16
N PHE A 76 7.36 -2.68 4.01
CA PHE A 76 6.20 -2.39 4.85
C PHE A 76 4.85 -2.49 4.11
N GLN A 77 4.81 -2.09 2.84
CA GLN A 77 3.62 -2.08 1.97
C GLN A 77 2.92 -3.43 1.77
N TYR A 78 3.58 -4.55 2.01
CA TYR A 78 2.96 -5.87 1.85
C TYR A 78 2.16 -6.33 3.07
N GLY A 79 2.27 -5.61 4.20
CA GLY A 79 1.47 -5.89 5.38
C GLY A 79 1.69 -7.29 5.97
N VAL A 80 2.95 -7.77 6.01
CA VAL A 80 3.34 -9.10 6.54
C VAL A 80 2.74 -9.39 7.92
N PHE A 81 2.59 -8.37 8.77
CA PHE A 81 2.06 -8.51 10.12
C PHE A 81 0.55 -8.18 10.23
N SER A 82 -0.13 -7.85 9.14
CA SER A 82 -1.57 -7.56 9.13
C SER A 82 -2.38 -8.84 9.04
N ILE A 83 -3.12 -9.17 10.10
CA ILE A 83 -4.03 -10.32 10.08
C ILE A 83 -5.07 -10.23 8.97
N PHE A 84 -5.52 -9.02 8.60
CA PHE A 84 -6.56 -8.86 7.59
C PHE A 84 -6.03 -9.16 6.20
N ILE A 85 -4.88 -8.57 5.84
CA ILE A 85 -4.25 -8.80 4.53
C ILE A 85 -3.88 -10.27 4.39
N ASN A 86 -3.23 -10.86 5.41
CA ASN A 86 -2.82 -12.26 5.36
C ASN A 86 -4.00 -13.24 5.30
N ALA A 87 -5.07 -12.99 6.06
CA ALA A 87 -6.28 -13.81 5.95
C ALA A 87 -6.91 -13.70 4.57
N LEU A 88 -6.97 -12.49 4.00
CA LEU A 88 -7.57 -12.25 2.70
C LEU A 88 -6.78 -12.92 1.58
N ILE A 89 -5.45 -12.77 1.52
CA ILE A 89 -4.63 -13.42 0.48
C ILE A 89 -4.66 -14.95 0.62
N VAL A 90 -4.65 -15.50 1.83
CA VAL A 90 -4.74 -16.95 2.03
C VAL A 90 -6.08 -17.48 1.51
N CYS A 91 -7.18 -16.77 1.76
CA CYS A 91 -8.50 -17.12 1.25
C CYS A 91 -8.59 -17.01 -0.28
N ILE A 92 -8.15 -15.88 -0.86
CA ILE A 92 -8.23 -15.63 -2.30
C ILE A 92 -7.48 -16.70 -3.10
N TRP A 93 -6.29 -17.11 -2.64
CA TRP A 93 -5.48 -18.12 -3.32
C TRP A 93 -6.02 -19.57 -3.16
N LYS A 94 -7.16 -19.78 -2.48
CA LYS A 94 -7.89 -21.06 -2.54
C LYS A 94 -8.84 -21.16 -3.73
N PHE A 95 -9.13 -20.05 -4.40
CA PHE A 95 -10.04 -20.02 -5.54
C PHE A 95 -9.26 -19.99 -6.87
N PRO A 96 -9.80 -20.59 -7.95
CA PRO A 96 -9.16 -20.63 -9.26
C PRO A 96 -9.36 -19.30 -10.02
N LEU A 97 -8.93 -18.20 -9.43
CA LEU A 97 -9.04 -16.86 -10.00
C LEU A 97 -7.81 -16.52 -10.85
N ILE A 98 -8.02 -15.81 -11.96
CA ILE A 98 -6.91 -15.21 -12.72
C ILE A 98 -6.38 -13.95 -12.02
N PHE A 99 -5.21 -13.45 -12.43
CA PHE A 99 -4.50 -12.35 -11.75
C PHE A 99 -5.36 -11.10 -11.57
N SER A 100 -6.04 -10.65 -12.63
CA SER A 100 -6.90 -9.45 -12.56
C SER A 100 -8.09 -9.64 -11.60
N GLN A 101 -8.65 -10.84 -11.51
CA GLN A 101 -9.70 -11.16 -10.56
C GLN A 101 -9.18 -11.19 -9.13
N GLN A 102 -7.98 -11.73 -8.90
CA GLN A 102 -7.34 -11.69 -7.57
C GLN A 102 -7.10 -10.24 -7.12
N ALA A 103 -6.62 -9.39 -8.03
CA ALA A 103 -6.45 -7.95 -7.80
C ALA A 103 -7.77 -7.28 -7.43
N ALA A 104 -8.82 -7.55 -8.21
CA ALA A 104 -10.15 -7.00 -7.98
C ALA A 104 -10.73 -7.42 -6.62
N VAL A 105 -10.63 -8.70 -6.24
CA VAL A 105 -11.13 -9.18 -4.94
C VAL A 105 -10.35 -8.53 -3.79
N LEU A 106 -9.03 -8.37 -3.91
CA LEU A 106 -8.21 -7.66 -2.93
C LEU A 106 -8.66 -6.21 -2.77
N ALA A 107 -8.76 -5.47 -3.87
CA ALA A 107 -9.15 -4.06 -3.85
C ALA A 107 -10.57 -3.89 -3.28
N ILE A 108 -11.56 -4.61 -3.84
CA ILE A 108 -12.98 -4.47 -3.48
C ILE A 108 -13.23 -4.82 -2.01
N ALA A 109 -12.56 -5.84 -1.45
CA ALA A 109 -12.68 -6.18 -0.03
C ALA A 109 -12.22 -5.04 0.89
N HIS A 110 -11.11 -4.37 0.53
CA HIS A 110 -10.62 -3.21 1.28
C HIS A 110 -11.54 -1.99 1.10
N LEU A 111 -12.05 -1.73 -0.12
CA LEU A 111 -13.02 -0.66 -0.36
C LEU A 111 -14.29 -0.84 0.51
N ALA A 112 -14.81 -2.06 0.61
CA ALA A 112 -15.96 -2.37 1.45
C ALA A 112 -15.67 -2.15 2.95
N ALA A 113 -14.51 -2.61 3.44
CA ALA A 113 -14.08 -2.39 4.82
C ALA A 113 -13.87 -0.90 5.15
N LEU A 114 -13.32 -0.13 4.19
CA LEU A 114 -13.08 1.30 4.30
C LEU A 114 -14.41 2.07 4.36
N ALA A 115 -15.36 1.72 3.48
CA ALA A 115 -16.70 2.31 3.46
C ALA A 115 -17.44 2.08 4.78
N THR A 116 -17.30 0.87 5.31
CA THR A 116 -17.86 0.47 6.59
C THR A 116 -17.26 1.31 7.74
N GLY A 117 -15.96 1.55 7.72
CA GLY A 117 -15.29 2.42 8.69
C GLY A 117 -15.75 3.88 8.60
N GLY A 118 -15.84 4.44 7.39
CA GLY A 118 -16.35 5.79 7.16
C GLY A 118 -17.79 5.95 7.65
N PHE A 119 -18.63 4.94 7.38
CA PHE A 119 -20.00 4.89 7.92
C PHE A 119 -20.01 4.86 9.46
N MET A 120 -19.18 4.02 10.09
CA MET A 120 -19.14 3.91 11.55
C MET A 120 -18.64 5.19 12.21
N LEU A 121 -17.65 5.87 11.62
CA LEU A 121 -17.18 7.18 12.05
C LEU A 121 -18.32 8.21 12.02
N ALA A 122 -19.02 8.33 10.89
CA ALA A 122 -20.14 9.25 10.73
C ALA A 122 -21.32 8.93 11.68
N ARG A 123 -21.71 7.65 11.79
CA ARG A 123 -22.73 7.21 12.76
C ARG A 123 -22.31 7.44 14.19
N GLY A 124 -21.01 7.35 14.48
CA GLY A 124 -20.41 7.66 15.77
C GLY A 124 -20.69 9.09 16.24
N ARG A 125 -20.89 10.02 15.29
CA ARG A 125 -21.25 11.43 15.48
C ARG A 125 -22.76 11.70 15.39
N ASN A 126 -23.59 10.66 15.43
CA ASN A 126 -25.04 10.72 15.34
C ASN A 126 -25.61 11.25 14.01
N LEU A 127 -24.82 11.16 12.92
CA LEU A 127 -25.32 11.47 11.58
C LEU A 127 -26.38 10.44 11.13
N SER A 128 -27.27 10.83 10.22
CA SER A 128 -28.29 9.95 9.65
C SER A 128 -27.66 8.76 8.91
N ILE A 129 -28.45 7.72 8.64
CA ILE A 129 -27.96 6.55 7.87
C ILE A 129 -27.50 6.98 6.48
N ALA A 130 -28.31 7.79 5.78
CA ALA A 130 -27.98 8.28 4.45
C ALA A 130 -26.67 9.10 4.45
N SER A 131 -26.55 10.11 5.31
CA SER A 131 -25.33 10.92 5.42
C SER A 131 -24.11 10.08 5.81
N SER A 132 -24.29 9.04 6.64
CA SER A 132 -23.18 8.15 7.00
C SER A 132 -22.75 7.25 5.85
N ILE A 133 -23.69 6.81 5.00
CA ILE A 133 -23.36 6.09 3.76
C ILE A 133 -22.66 7.01 2.77
N LEU A 134 -23.07 8.28 2.65
CA LEU A 134 -22.33 9.27 1.86
C LEU A 134 -20.87 9.40 2.33
N VAL A 135 -20.62 9.49 3.64
CA VAL A 135 -19.25 9.54 4.18
C VAL A 135 -18.49 8.25 3.87
N GLY A 136 -19.10 7.08 4.08
CA GLY A 136 -18.50 5.79 3.72
C GLY A 136 -18.16 5.68 2.24
N LEU A 137 -19.07 6.12 1.37
CA LEU A 137 -18.88 6.17 -0.07
C LEU A 137 -17.70 7.07 -0.44
N VAL A 138 -17.70 8.34 -0.04
CA VAL A 138 -16.61 9.27 -0.39
C VAL A 138 -15.28 8.82 0.22
N ALA A 139 -15.28 8.26 1.43
CA ALA A 139 -14.06 7.73 2.04
C ALA A 139 -13.46 6.57 1.23
N SER A 140 -14.30 5.72 0.63
CA SER A 140 -13.88 4.50 -0.05
C SER A 140 -13.71 4.63 -1.56
N VAL A 141 -14.44 5.52 -2.24
CA VAL A 141 -14.41 5.60 -3.71
C VAL A 141 -14.17 7.03 -4.21
N ASN A 142 -13.44 7.85 -3.45
CA ASN A 142 -12.92 9.13 -3.96
C ASN A 142 -11.81 8.92 -5.01
N GLY A 143 -11.52 9.99 -5.74
CA GLY A 143 -10.55 10.09 -6.82
C GLY A 143 -9.23 9.41 -6.50
N TRP A 144 -8.61 9.81 -5.39
CA TRP A 144 -7.32 9.25 -5.00
C TRP A 144 -7.41 7.76 -4.67
N ILE A 145 -8.44 7.33 -3.91
CA ILE A 145 -8.57 5.92 -3.52
C ILE A 145 -8.78 5.03 -4.75
N ILE A 146 -9.61 5.43 -5.70
CA ILE A 146 -9.81 4.63 -6.91
C ILE A 146 -8.60 4.71 -7.83
N CYS A 147 -8.11 5.90 -8.19
CA CYS A 147 -7.05 6.06 -9.18
C CYS A 147 -5.69 5.54 -8.75
N TRP A 148 -5.42 5.47 -7.44
CA TRP A 148 -4.13 5.04 -6.90
C TRP A 148 -4.27 3.85 -5.97
N GLY A 149 -5.04 3.98 -4.89
CA GLY A 149 -5.10 2.93 -3.86
C GLY A 149 -5.63 1.58 -4.36
N ALA A 150 -6.74 1.60 -5.10
CA ALA A 150 -7.43 0.39 -5.55
C ALA A 150 -6.81 -0.22 -6.81
N THR A 151 -6.33 0.63 -7.72
CA THR A 151 -5.78 0.25 -9.03
C THR A 151 -4.31 -0.18 -9.00
N ASP A 152 -3.52 0.33 -8.05
CA ASP A 152 -2.05 0.26 -8.09
C ASP A 152 -1.40 0.05 -6.70
N TRP A 153 -1.68 0.96 -5.75
CA TRP A 153 -1.00 1.02 -4.45
C TRP A 153 -1.78 0.33 -3.33
N LEU A 154 -1.88 -1.01 -3.39
CA LEU A 154 -2.61 -1.80 -2.38
C LEU A 154 -2.15 -1.49 -0.95
N GLY A 155 -0.84 -1.30 -0.70
CA GLY A 155 -0.35 -0.98 0.65
C GLY A 155 -0.99 0.30 1.22
N ALA A 156 -1.20 1.31 0.38
CA ALA A 156 -1.86 2.54 0.79
C ALA A 156 -3.35 2.35 1.06
N LEU A 157 -4.07 1.61 0.19
CA LEU A 157 -5.46 1.26 0.42
C LEU A 157 -5.62 0.38 1.68
N GLY A 158 -4.76 -0.62 1.85
CA GLY A 158 -4.73 -1.55 2.96
C GLY A 158 -4.58 -0.85 4.31
N ALA A 159 -3.65 0.11 4.42
CA ALA A 159 -3.50 0.92 5.61
C ALA A 159 -4.66 1.92 5.81
N PHE A 160 -5.02 2.68 4.76
CA PHE A 160 -6.03 3.74 4.86
C PHE A 160 -7.43 3.21 5.18
N THR A 161 -7.74 1.97 4.78
CA THR A 161 -8.95 1.22 5.16
C THR A 161 -9.27 1.33 6.64
N TRP A 162 -8.25 1.31 7.50
CA TRP A 162 -8.41 1.29 8.95
C TRP A 162 -8.39 2.68 9.60
N LEU A 163 -8.08 3.75 8.85
CA LEU A 163 -8.02 5.10 9.40
C LEU A 163 -9.39 5.61 9.91
N PRO A 164 -10.51 5.45 9.19
CA PRO A 164 -11.81 5.85 9.73
C PRO A 164 -12.21 5.04 10.98
N TRP A 165 -11.85 3.75 11.03
CA TRP A 165 -12.09 2.91 12.18
C TRP A 165 -11.26 3.34 13.40
N ALA A 166 -9.97 3.63 13.20
CA ALA A 166 -9.08 4.12 14.23
C ALA A 166 -9.54 5.48 14.76
N TRP A 167 -9.97 6.39 13.88
CA TRP A 167 -10.56 7.67 14.26
C TRP A 167 -11.84 7.46 15.08
N TRP A 168 -12.78 6.65 14.58
CA TRP A 168 -14.02 6.36 15.30
C TRP A 168 -13.75 5.80 16.70
N ALA A 169 -12.83 4.86 16.81
CA ALA A 169 -12.44 4.24 18.07
C ALA A 169 -11.72 5.23 19.00
N ALA A 170 -10.91 6.13 18.45
CA ALA A 170 -10.28 7.23 19.18
C ALA A 170 -11.34 8.18 19.77
N GLU A 171 -12.38 8.56 19.02
CA GLU A 171 -13.50 9.34 19.55
C GLU A 171 -14.24 8.60 20.68
N LYS A 172 -14.41 7.28 20.57
CA LYS A 172 -14.99 6.46 21.65
C LYS A 172 -14.12 6.41 22.91
N SER A 173 -12.81 6.54 22.78
CA SER A 173 -11.92 6.61 23.95
C SER A 173 -12.02 7.95 24.70
N LEU A 174 -12.46 9.02 24.02
CA LEU A 174 -12.61 10.36 24.60
C LEU A 174 -14.01 10.60 25.20
N ASP A 175 -15.01 9.83 24.80
CA ASP A 175 -16.39 9.89 25.31
C ASP A 175 -16.46 9.64 26.84
N LEU A 176 -16.74 10.70 27.61
CA LEU A 176 -16.77 10.68 29.09
C LEU A 176 -17.95 9.90 29.66
N GLY A 177 -19.00 9.67 28.87
CA GLY A 177 -20.13 8.83 29.26
C GLY A 177 -19.81 7.33 29.25
N ARG A 178 -18.64 6.94 28.73
CA ARG A 178 -18.21 5.54 28.68
C ARG A 178 -17.44 5.13 29.92
N SER A 179 -17.48 3.83 30.19
CA SER A 179 -16.72 3.22 31.27
C SER A 179 -15.23 3.52 31.18
N ARG A 180 -14.52 3.39 32.31
CA ARG A 180 -13.05 3.48 32.40
C ARG A 180 -12.29 2.63 31.37
N TRP A 181 -12.88 1.55 30.86
CA TRP A 181 -12.31 0.64 29.86
C TRP A 181 -12.31 1.20 28.43
N ARG A 182 -12.73 2.46 28.23
CA ARG A 182 -12.77 3.12 26.91
C ARG A 182 -11.43 3.23 26.19
N PHE A 183 -10.31 3.08 26.90
CA PHE A 183 -8.97 3.04 26.30
C PHE A 183 -8.73 1.80 25.41
N LEU A 184 -9.57 0.76 25.48
CA LEU A 184 -9.40 -0.46 24.69
C LEU A 184 -9.82 -0.31 23.23
N TRP A 185 -10.63 0.71 22.91
CA TRP A 185 -11.19 0.90 21.57
C TRP A 185 -10.13 1.16 20.49
N PRO A 186 -9.16 2.07 20.67
CA PRO A 186 -8.24 2.43 19.58
C PRO A 186 -7.28 1.30 19.19
N ALA A 187 -6.81 0.51 20.17
CA ALA A 187 -5.73 -0.46 19.99
C ALA A 187 -5.87 -1.40 18.77
N PRO A 188 -6.98 -2.13 18.56
CA PRO A 188 -7.10 -3.04 17.40
C PRO A 188 -7.04 -2.31 16.05
N PHE A 189 -7.61 -1.11 15.95
CA PHE A 189 -7.66 -0.38 14.68
C PHE A 189 -6.37 0.37 14.38
N VAL A 190 -5.67 0.86 15.41
CA VAL A 190 -4.30 1.37 15.27
C VAL A 190 -3.36 0.25 14.84
N TYR A 191 -3.49 -0.96 15.41
CA TYR A 191 -2.75 -2.14 14.96
C TYR A 191 -3.00 -2.46 13.49
N LEU A 192 -4.27 -2.55 13.07
CA LEU A 192 -4.62 -2.87 11.67
C LEU A 192 -4.14 -1.78 10.69
N LEU A 193 -4.18 -0.51 11.09
CA LEU A 193 -3.67 0.60 10.30
C LEU A 193 -2.15 0.53 10.13
N VAL A 194 -1.42 0.37 11.24
CA VAL A 194 0.05 0.32 11.24
C VAL A 194 0.54 -0.90 10.47
N THR A 195 -0.05 -2.06 10.72
CA THR A 195 0.33 -3.28 10.00
C THR A 195 -0.17 -3.33 8.56
N GLY A 196 -1.08 -2.42 8.17
CA GLY A 196 -1.52 -2.24 6.78
C GLY A 196 -0.43 -1.70 5.85
N GLY A 197 0.67 -1.14 6.38
CA GLY A 197 1.92 -1.06 5.63
C GLY A 197 2.22 0.25 4.90
N PHE A 198 1.52 1.36 5.19
CA PHE A 198 1.77 2.63 4.50
C PHE A 198 2.22 3.76 5.45
N PRO A 199 3.44 4.31 5.30
CA PRO A 199 3.97 5.31 6.24
C PRO A 199 3.13 6.59 6.31
N TYR A 200 2.56 7.04 5.18
CA TYR A 200 1.71 8.23 5.14
C TYR A 200 0.44 8.07 5.97
N THR A 201 -0.18 6.88 5.98
CA THR A 201 -1.38 6.66 6.80
C THR A 201 -1.05 6.69 8.29
N VAL A 202 0.15 6.26 8.70
CA VAL A 202 0.62 6.40 10.08
C VAL A 202 0.76 7.88 10.45
N LEU A 203 1.31 8.72 9.55
CA LEU A 203 1.36 10.17 9.76
C LEU A 203 -0.05 10.81 9.84
N MET A 204 -0.97 10.39 8.98
CA MET A 204 -2.37 10.81 9.02
C MET A 204 -3.02 10.47 10.36
N LEU A 205 -2.78 9.26 10.87
CA LEU A 205 -3.26 8.86 12.19
C LEU A 205 -2.68 9.76 13.28
N VAL A 206 -1.37 10.03 13.28
CA VAL A 206 -0.74 10.94 14.25
C VAL A 206 -1.40 12.32 14.19
N LEU A 207 -1.62 12.88 12.99
CA LEU A 207 -2.30 14.17 12.84
C LEU A 207 -3.71 14.15 13.42
N VAL A 208 -4.49 13.10 13.16
CA VAL A 208 -5.84 12.93 13.73
C VAL A 208 -5.81 12.80 15.25
N LEU A 209 -4.85 12.05 15.82
CA LEU A 209 -4.69 11.90 17.27
C LEU A 209 -4.30 13.22 17.95
N VAL A 210 -3.39 13.99 17.34
CA VAL A 210 -3.00 15.32 17.82
C VAL A 210 -4.19 16.28 17.75
N TRP A 211 -4.94 16.28 16.65
CA TRP A 211 -6.15 17.08 16.50
C TRP A 211 -7.21 16.73 17.54
N LEU A 212 -7.50 15.44 17.73
CA LEU A 212 -8.45 14.96 18.75
C LEU A 212 -8.02 15.35 20.17
N THR A 213 -6.72 15.25 20.46
CA THR A 213 -6.13 15.68 21.73
C THR A 213 -6.34 17.18 21.95
N GLY A 214 -5.96 18.01 20.98
CA GLY A 214 -6.11 19.47 21.07
C GLY A 214 -7.57 19.89 21.27
N ARG A 215 -8.49 19.27 20.52
CA ARG A 215 -9.93 19.50 20.68
C ARG A 215 -10.44 19.09 22.06
N ALA A 216 -10.14 17.88 22.52
CA ALA A 216 -10.61 17.37 23.80
C ALA A 216 -10.08 18.20 24.99
N VAL A 217 -8.82 18.60 24.95
CA VAL A 217 -8.21 19.46 25.97
C VAL A 217 -8.84 20.84 25.96
N PHE A 218 -9.13 21.41 24.78
CA PHE A 218 -9.81 22.69 24.69
C PHE A 218 -11.23 22.63 25.28
N GLU A 219 -11.99 21.58 24.95
CA GLU A 219 -13.38 21.41 25.39
C GLU A 219 -13.49 21.10 26.89
N THR A 220 -12.60 20.26 27.42
CA THR A 220 -12.66 19.78 28.81
C THR A 220 -11.75 20.53 29.78
N ARG A 221 -10.82 21.35 29.26
CA ARG A 221 -9.78 22.07 30.02
C ARG A 221 -8.90 21.16 30.89
N SER A 222 -8.73 19.90 30.51
CA SER A 222 -7.97 18.91 31.28
C SER A 222 -7.19 17.96 30.37
N LEU A 223 -5.91 17.74 30.68
CA LEU A 223 -5.07 16.75 29.99
C LEU A 223 -5.44 15.31 30.35
N ARG A 224 -6.07 15.09 31.52
CA ARG A 224 -6.41 13.75 32.02
C ARG A 224 -7.45 13.05 31.14
N THR A 225 -8.28 13.82 30.42
CA THR A 225 -9.33 13.27 29.56
C THR A 225 -8.79 12.54 28.34
N VAL A 226 -7.53 12.82 27.96
CA VAL A 226 -6.85 12.24 26.80
C VAL A 226 -6.06 10.97 27.15
N PHE A 227 -5.83 10.69 28.43
CA PHE A 227 -5.06 9.50 28.85
C PHE A 227 -5.60 8.17 28.26
N PRO A 228 -6.91 7.92 28.17
CA PRO A 228 -7.45 6.73 27.52
C PRO A 228 -7.12 6.65 26.02
N LEU A 229 -7.12 7.80 25.32
CA LEU A 229 -6.73 7.87 23.92
C LEU A 229 -5.26 7.51 23.74
N ALA A 230 -4.38 8.18 24.50
CA ALA A 230 -2.94 7.95 24.45
C ALA A 230 -2.58 6.49 24.79
N SER A 231 -3.19 5.94 25.84
CA SER A 231 -2.99 4.54 26.25
C SER A 231 -3.46 3.55 25.17
N GLY A 232 -4.65 3.77 24.61
CA GLY A 232 -5.19 2.92 23.56
C GLY A 232 -4.37 2.96 22.28
N ALA A 233 -3.90 4.14 21.88
CA ALA A 233 -3.01 4.31 20.73
C ALA A 233 -1.65 3.63 20.98
N ALA A 234 -1.05 3.82 22.16
CA ALA A 234 0.21 3.18 22.53
C ALA A 234 0.12 1.65 22.49
N LEU A 235 -0.96 1.06 23.00
CA LEU A 235 -1.22 -0.37 22.89
C LEU A 235 -1.31 -0.82 21.43
N GLY A 236 -2.00 -0.06 20.58
CA GLY A 236 -2.07 -0.37 19.15
C GLY A 236 -0.72 -0.32 18.42
N PHE A 237 0.10 0.69 18.71
CA PHE A 237 1.47 0.78 18.18
C PHE A 237 2.37 -0.35 18.71
N GLY A 238 2.19 -0.77 19.96
CA GLY A 238 2.89 -1.91 20.55
C GLY A 238 2.48 -3.25 19.93
N LEU A 239 1.19 -3.43 19.63
CA LEU A 239 0.67 -4.58 18.87
C LEU A 239 1.22 -4.63 17.44
N GLY A 240 1.43 -3.48 16.80
CA GLY A 240 2.02 -3.36 15.47
C GLY A 240 3.54 -3.26 15.45
N ALA A 241 4.22 -3.45 16.59
CA ALA A 241 5.64 -3.14 16.76
C ALA A 241 6.58 -3.82 15.76
N PRO A 242 6.45 -5.12 15.45
CA PRO A 242 7.28 -5.79 14.45
C PRO A 242 7.27 -5.09 13.09
N ALA A 243 6.12 -4.54 12.67
CA ALA A 243 5.96 -3.96 11.33
C ALA A 243 6.75 -2.65 11.16
N TRP A 244 6.58 -1.70 12.09
CA TRP A 244 7.27 -0.42 11.97
C TRP A 244 8.74 -0.51 12.39
N LEU A 245 9.11 -1.41 13.31
CA LEU A 245 10.52 -1.64 13.65
C LEU A 245 11.29 -2.28 12.49
N ALA A 246 10.67 -3.23 11.75
CA ALA A 246 11.27 -3.80 10.55
C ALA A 246 11.53 -2.73 9.47
N LEU A 247 10.57 -1.83 9.25
CA LEU A 247 10.73 -0.72 8.32
C LEU A 247 11.91 0.20 8.71
N LEU A 248 12.02 0.56 9.98
CA LEU A 248 13.09 1.45 10.46
C LEU A 248 14.49 0.82 10.27
N ASP A 249 14.64 -0.47 10.55
CA ASP A 249 15.88 -1.19 10.30
C ASP A 249 16.19 -1.27 8.79
N TYR A 250 15.17 -1.52 7.97
CA TYR A 250 15.32 -1.75 6.53
C TYR A 250 15.62 -0.48 5.72
N ILE A 251 15.08 0.68 6.11
CA ILE A 251 15.36 1.97 5.45
C ILE A 251 16.82 2.40 5.67
N HIS A 252 17.45 1.97 6.76
CA HIS A 252 18.78 2.45 7.11
C HIS A 252 19.84 2.03 6.07
N GLY A 253 20.51 3.02 5.47
CA GLY A 253 21.51 2.82 4.41
C GLY A 253 20.95 2.51 3.03
N SER A 254 19.61 2.44 2.89
CA SER A 254 18.93 2.18 1.61
C SER A 254 18.99 3.39 0.69
N ALA A 255 18.74 3.19 -0.61
CA ALA A 255 18.69 4.31 -1.55
C ALA A 255 17.49 5.24 -1.29
N ARG A 256 16.50 4.79 -0.50
CA ARG A 256 15.40 5.63 0.00
C ARG A 256 15.85 6.70 0.98
N GLN A 257 16.95 6.49 1.69
CA GLN A 257 17.51 7.47 2.63
C GLN A 257 18.28 8.60 1.91
N LEU A 258 18.88 8.31 0.75
CA LEU A 258 19.81 9.19 0.03
C LEU A 258 19.13 9.92 -1.16
N GLN A 259 17.88 10.37 -0.98
CA GLN A 259 17.08 10.92 -2.09
C GLN A 259 17.53 12.31 -2.57
N ASP A 260 17.31 12.54 -3.88
CA ASP A 260 17.45 13.83 -4.53
C ASP A 260 16.32 14.80 -4.09
N ALA A 261 16.69 16.07 -3.90
CA ALA A 261 15.77 17.14 -3.54
C ALA A 261 14.63 17.34 -4.56
N ALA A 262 14.85 17.02 -5.84
CA ALA A 262 13.82 17.15 -6.88
C ALA A 262 12.59 16.26 -6.60
N ALA A 263 12.78 15.10 -5.96
CA ALA A 263 11.71 14.17 -5.63
C ALA A 263 10.69 14.75 -4.62
N HIS A 264 11.04 15.83 -3.92
CA HIS A 264 10.17 16.50 -2.95
C HIS A 264 9.08 17.37 -3.59
N PHE A 265 9.22 17.72 -4.86
CA PHE A 265 8.28 18.57 -5.62
C PHE A 265 7.36 17.79 -6.56
N GLN A 266 7.69 16.52 -6.83
CA GLN A 266 6.86 15.63 -7.65
C GLN A 266 5.50 15.39 -7.01
N TRP A 267 4.46 15.27 -7.83
CA TRP A 267 3.09 14.94 -7.40
C TRP A 267 2.57 15.80 -6.23
N LEU A 268 2.89 17.10 -6.29
CA LEU A 268 2.31 18.14 -5.45
C LEU A 268 1.01 18.63 -6.09
N VAL A 269 -0.07 18.78 -5.29
CA VAL A 269 -1.36 19.24 -5.82
C VAL A 269 -1.28 20.72 -6.19
N PRO A 270 -1.36 21.10 -7.49
CA PRO A 270 -1.27 22.50 -7.87
C PRO A 270 -2.47 23.29 -7.38
N ALA A 271 -2.26 24.56 -6.99
CA ALA A 271 -3.35 25.44 -6.58
C ALA A 271 -4.43 25.62 -7.67
N SER A 272 -4.03 25.55 -8.94
CA SER A 272 -4.95 25.64 -10.07
C SER A 272 -5.81 24.38 -10.29
N ALA A 273 -5.52 23.26 -9.61
CA ALA A 273 -6.26 22.01 -9.77
C ALA A 273 -7.56 21.96 -8.95
N TRP A 274 -7.71 22.78 -7.91
CA TRP A 274 -8.84 22.71 -6.96
C TRP A 274 -10.25 22.83 -7.56
N PRO A 275 -10.50 23.53 -8.69
CA PRO A 275 -11.81 23.45 -9.37
C PRO A 275 -12.22 22.04 -9.77
N ALA A 276 -11.28 21.08 -9.86
CA ALA A 276 -11.57 19.67 -10.12
C ALA A 276 -12.40 19.00 -9.01
N LEU A 277 -12.49 19.59 -7.81
CA LEU A 277 -13.45 19.16 -6.77
C LEU A 277 -14.91 19.23 -7.25
N ILE A 278 -15.22 20.18 -8.14
CA ILE A 278 -16.54 20.35 -8.75
C ILE A 278 -16.64 19.58 -10.06
N LEU A 279 -15.61 19.69 -10.91
CA LEU A 279 -15.60 19.07 -12.23
C LEU A 279 -14.26 18.34 -12.51
N PRO A 280 -14.18 17.01 -12.27
CA PRO A 280 -12.92 16.27 -12.32
C PRO A 280 -12.15 16.29 -13.65
N SER A 281 -12.81 16.61 -14.77
CA SER A 281 -12.16 16.78 -16.08
C SER A 281 -11.30 18.05 -16.20
N TRP A 282 -11.29 18.91 -15.16
CA TRP A 282 -10.45 20.10 -15.10
C TRP A 282 -8.97 19.71 -15.19
N THR A 283 -8.32 20.12 -16.27
CA THR A 283 -6.97 19.65 -16.62
C THR A 283 -5.94 20.76 -16.42
N VAL A 284 -4.94 20.51 -15.58
CA VAL A 284 -3.80 21.42 -15.34
C VAL A 284 -2.50 20.67 -15.41
N LYS A 285 -1.36 21.37 -15.42
CA LYS A 285 -0.05 20.70 -15.43
C LYS A 285 0.35 20.23 -14.04
N TRP A 286 0.70 18.96 -13.90
CA TRP A 286 1.23 18.34 -12.67
C TRP A 286 2.67 17.88 -12.92
N ALA A 287 3.53 17.94 -11.90
CA ALA A 287 4.86 17.34 -11.96
C ALA A 287 4.73 15.82 -11.75
N ASP A 288 5.10 15.03 -12.75
CA ASP A 288 5.06 13.58 -12.69
C ASP A 288 6.23 12.96 -11.88
N PHE A 289 6.39 11.64 -11.96
CA PHE A 289 7.47 10.90 -11.29
C PHE A 289 8.88 11.22 -11.81
N SER A 290 8.98 11.85 -12.99
CA SER A 290 10.21 12.31 -13.63
C SER A 290 10.40 13.83 -13.49
N SER A 291 9.55 14.48 -12.68
CA SER A 291 9.51 15.94 -12.52
C SER A 291 9.14 16.71 -13.80
N TRP A 292 8.50 16.05 -14.77
CA TRP A 292 8.01 16.68 -15.98
C TRP A 292 6.60 17.23 -15.76
N MET A 293 6.35 18.43 -16.27
CA MET A 293 5.06 19.10 -16.13
C MET A 293 4.10 18.64 -17.23
N MET A 294 3.27 17.66 -16.91
CA MET A 294 2.37 17.01 -17.87
C MET A 294 0.91 17.46 -17.66
N PRO A 295 0.12 17.66 -18.73
CA PRO A 295 -1.32 17.86 -18.60
C PRO A 295 -1.99 16.69 -17.89
N HIS A 296 -2.68 16.96 -16.79
CA HIS A 296 -3.29 15.96 -15.92
C HIS A 296 -4.69 16.42 -15.51
N ALA A 297 -5.70 15.58 -15.75
CA ALA A 297 -7.05 15.84 -15.27
C ALA A 297 -7.08 15.63 -13.75
N GLY A 298 -7.72 16.54 -13.01
CA GLY A 298 -7.78 16.50 -11.54
C GLY A 298 -8.66 15.39 -10.95
N THR A 299 -8.64 14.20 -11.53
CA THR A 299 -9.49 13.05 -11.16
C THR A 299 -9.24 12.62 -9.72
N GLU A 300 -8.03 12.78 -9.19
CA GLU A 300 -7.67 12.51 -7.79
C GLU A 300 -8.48 13.35 -6.80
N LEU A 301 -8.98 14.52 -7.22
CA LEU A 301 -9.84 15.41 -6.42
C LEU A 301 -11.33 15.05 -6.50
N ALA A 302 -11.72 14.02 -7.25
CA ALA A 302 -13.11 13.63 -7.36
C ALA A 302 -13.67 13.15 -6.02
N CYS A 303 -14.75 13.79 -5.56
CA CYS A 303 -15.41 13.46 -4.29
C CYS A 303 -16.94 13.36 -4.41
N GLY A 304 -17.45 13.29 -5.64
CA GLY A 304 -18.88 13.10 -5.92
C GLY A 304 -19.72 14.37 -5.92
N LEU A 305 -19.12 15.55 -6.14
CA LEU A 305 -19.76 16.87 -6.22
C LEU A 305 -20.41 17.37 -4.90
N VAL A 306 -21.11 16.51 -4.18
CA VAL A 306 -21.87 16.84 -2.97
C VAL A 306 -20.99 17.41 -1.86
N PRO A 307 -19.82 16.84 -1.51
CA PRO A 307 -19.05 17.36 -0.38
C PRO A 307 -18.64 18.84 -0.49
N PRO A 308 -18.00 19.31 -1.58
CA PRO A 308 -17.63 20.72 -1.71
C PRO A 308 -18.86 21.62 -1.81
N VAL A 309 -19.90 21.21 -2.56
CA VAL A 309 -21.14 21.98 -2.70
C VAL A 309 -21.83 22.17 -1.34
N ALA A 310 -21.95 21.11 -0.54
CA ALA A 310 -22.60 21.17 0.76
C ALA A 310 -21.87 22.14 1.68
N VAL A 311 -20.54 22.07 1.77
CA VAL A 311 -19.75 22.98 2.61
C VAL A 311 -19.93 24.44 2.17
N ILE A 312 -19.87 24.73 0.87
CA ILE A 312 -20.08 26.09 0.35
C ILE A 312 -21.50 26.57 0.65
N ALA A 313 -22.52 25.72 0.46
CA ALA A 313 -23.90 26.02 0.81
C ALA A 313 -24.05 26.37 2.31
N GLY A 314 -23.33 25.67 3.18
CA GLY A 314 -23.26 25.96 4.60
C GLY A 314 -22.73 27.35 4.91
N PHE A 315 -21.66 27.78 4.23
CA PHE A 315 -21.11 29.13 4.39
C PHE A 315 -22.07 30.21 3.87
N VAL A 316 -22.67 30.00 2.71
CA VAL A 316 -23.62 30.96 2.09
C VAL A 316 -24.91 31.08 2.90
N GLY A 317 -25.40 29.97 3.47
CA GLY A 317 -26.67 29.92 4.20
C GLY A 317 -26.55 30.23 5.69
N LYS A 318 -25.59 29.60 6.39
CA LYS A 318 -25.49 29.60 7.86
C LYS A 318 -24.03 29.78 8.34
N GLY A 319 -23.20 30.58 7.66
CA GLY A 319 -21.75 30.67 7.91
C GLY A 319 -21.31 30.86 9.38
N ARG A 320 -21.98 31.73 10.15
CA ARG A 320 -21.65 31.92 11.59
C ARG A 320 -21.94 30.67 12.43
N LEU A 321 -23.05 29.98 12.16
CA LEU A 321 -23.41 28.73 12.83
C LEU A 321 -22.47 27.60 12.43
N LEU A 322 -22.15 27.54 11.14
CA LEU A 322 -21.19 26.59 10.58
C LEU A 322 -19.84 26.70 11.28
N TRP A 323 -19.25 27.90 11.31
CA TRP A 323 -17.98 28.14 11.97
C TRP A 323 -18.01 27.74 13.45
N ARG A 324 -19.04 28.14 14.19
CA ARG A 324 -19.18 27.77 15.61
C ARG A 324 -19.24 26.25 15.81
N SER A 325 -19.90 25.52 14.92
CA SER A 325 -20.16 24.08 15.05
C SER A 325 -19.01 23.21 14.54
N LEU A 326 -18.29 23.65 13.50
CA LEU A 326 -17.31 22.84 12.77
C LEU A 326 -15.90 23.45 12.69
N ARG A 327 -15.58 24.50 13.46
CA ARG A 327 -14.24 25.13 13.40
C ARG A 327 -13.07 24.15 13.55
N TRP A 328 -13.23 23.08 14.32
CA TRP A 328 -12.17 22.08 14.51
C TRP A 328 -11.99 21.23 13.25
N GLU A 329 -13.08 20.75 12.67
CA GLU A 329 -13.07 19.97 11.42
C GLU A 329 -12.62 20.82 10.24
N LEU A 330 -13.06 22.07 10.15
CA LEU A 330 -12.63 23.04 9.12
C LEU A 330 -11.15 23.39 9.27
N GLY A 331 -10.65 23.53 10.50
CA GLY A 331 -9.23 23.74 10.77
C GLY A 331 -8.38 22.53 10.35
N LEU A 332 -8.82 21.32 10.66
CA LEU A 332 -8.16 20.10 10.18
C LEU A 332 -8.19 19.99 8.66
N LEU A 333 -9.33 20.29 8.03
CA LEU A 333 -9.48 20.31 6.58
C LEU A 333 -8.49 21.28 5.93
N LEU A 334 -8.35 22.48 6.48
CA LEU A 334 -7.38 23.49 6.00
C LEU A 334 -5.93 23.02 6.17
N ILE A 335 -5.58 22.43 7.31
CA ILE A 335 -4.22 21.89 7.52
C ILE A 335 -3.92 20.83 6.47
N VAL A 336 -4.82 19.87 6.26
CA VAL A 336 -4.60 18.78 5.29
C VAL A 336 -4.58 19.32 3.86
N LEU A 337 -5.41 20.31 3.52
CA LEU A 337 -5.35 21.03 2.24
C LEU A 337 -3.94 21.61 2.01
N LEU A 338 -3.40 22.34 2.99
CA LEU A 338 -2.04 22.90 2.88
C LEU A 338 -0.99 21.80 2.75
N LEU A 339 -1.12 20.69 3.49
CA LEU A 339 -0.22 19.54 3.39
C LEU A 339 -0.22 18.89 1.99
N THR A 340 -1.33 18.96 1.24
CA THR A 340 -1.37 18.45 -0.15
C THR A 340 -0.64 19.35 -1.16
N MET A 341 -0.36 20.60 -0.78
CA MET A 341 0.19 21.65 -1.65
C MET A 341 1.61 22.07 -1.32
N ILE A 342 2.22 21.52 -0.27
CA ILE A 342 3.61 21.79 0.10
C ILE A 342 4.52 20.63 -0.30
N PRO A 343 5.80 20.89 -0.62
CA PRO A 343 6.76 19.82 -0.84
C PRO A 343 6.97 19.03 0.46
N THR A 344 7.22 17.74 0.33
CA THR A 344 7.41 16.84 1.47
C THR A 344 8.85 16.34 1.50
N ALA A 345 9.40 16.02 2.67
CA ALA A 345 10.83 15.73 2.82
C ALA A 345 11.11 14.27 3.18
N GLY A 346 12.32 13.82 2.83
CA GLY A 346 12.82 12.47 3.11
C GLY A 346 11.92 11.37 2.55
N VAL A 347 11.69 10.33 3.34
CA VAL A 347 10.94 9.13 2.92
C VAL A 347 9.46 9.40 2.60
N PHE A 348 8.93 10.52 3.09
CA PHE A 348 7.58 11.00 2.83
C PHE A 348 7.61 11.89 1.59
N ARG A 349 7.54 11.30 0.39
CA ARG A 349 7.43 12.02 -0.90
C ARG A 349 5.99 12.02 -1.42
N TRP A 350 5.69 13.01 -2.25
CA TRP A 350 4.42 13.21 -2.96
C TRP A 350 3.28 13.61 -2.03
N SER A 351 3.03 14.92 -1.94
CA SER A 351 2.03 15.49 -1.03
C SER A 351 0.59 15.18 -1.39
N PHE A 352 0.28 14.87 -2.66
CA PHE A 352 -1.07 14.43 -3.02
C PHE A 352 -1.54 13.18 -2.25
N ARG A 353 -0.62 12.40 -1.64
CA ARG A 353 -0.95 11.29 -0.75
C ARG A 353 -1.78 11.70 0.47
N TRP A 354 -1.87 12.99 0.79
CA TRP A 354 -2.77 13.51 1.83
C TRP A 354 -4.25 13.59 1.40
N LEU A 355 -4.54 13.49 0.10
CA LEU A 355 -5.88 13.61 -0.47
C LEU A 355 -6.92 12.64 0.12
N PRO A 356 -6.62 11.36 0.42
CA PRO A 356 -7.60 10.46 1.06
C PRO A 356 -8.14 11.01 2.38
N LEU A 357 -7.26 11.53 3.23
CA LEU A 357 -7.67 12.15 4.49
C LEU A 357 -8.45 13.44 4.23
N PHE A 358 -8.02 14.26 3.26
CA PHE A 358 -8.77 15.45 2.85
C PHE A 358 -10.21 15.11 2.45
N HIS A 359 -10.41 14.10 1.59
CA HIS A 359 -11.75 13.68 1.15
C HIS A 359 -12.61 13.15 2.30
N LEU A 360 -12.03 12.38 3.23
CA LEU A 360 -12.73 11.89 4.42
C LEU A 360 -13.22 13.06 5.30
N ILE A 361 -12.35 14.03 5.58
CA ILE A 361 -12.70 15.21 6.39
C ILE A 361 -13.76 16.04 5.66
N LEU A 362 -13.58 16.27 4.35
CA LEU A 362 -14.53 17.02 3.53
C LEU A 362 -15.91 16.38 3.55
N ALA A 363 -15.99 15.05 3.44
CA ALA A 363 -17.25 14.30 3.54
C ALA A 363 -17.91 14.43 4.92
N LEU A 364 -17.14 14.37 6.00
CA LEU A 364 -17.65 14.60 7.36
C LEU A 364 -18.19 16.01 7.53
N CYS A 365 -17.45 17.03 7.08
CA CYS A 365 -17.90 18.42 7.09
C CYS A 365 -19.20 18.58 6.30
N ALA A 366 -19.27 18.00 5.09
CA ALA A 366 -20.46 18.04 4.26
C ALA A 366 -21.68 17.38 4.91
N ALA A 367 -21.51 16.20 5.50
CA ALA A 367 -22.58 15.49 6.19
C ALA A 367 -23.13 16.29 7.39
N GLU A 368 -22.25 16.92 8.16
CA GLU A 368 -22.65 17.81 9.27
C GLU A 368 -23.34 19.08 8.76
N VAL A 369 -22.87 19.66 7.66
CA VAL A 369 -23.53 20.82 7.04
C VAL A 369 -24.93 20.45 6.56
N LEU A 370 -25.10 19.31 5.89
CA LEU A 370 -26.41 18.83 5.44
C LEU A 370 -27.38 18.61 6.62
N ARG A 371 -26.86 18.18 7.78
CA ARG A 371 -27.65 18.10 9.02
C ARG A 371 -28.08 19.47 9.55
N LEU A 372 -27.22 20.49 9.46
CA LEU A 372 -27.51 21.87 9.89
C LEU A 372 -28.43 22.62 8.93
N LEU A 373 -28.36 22.30 7.64
CA LEU A 373 -29.19 22.84 6.57
C LEU A 373 -30.48 22.01 6.43
N SER A 374 -31.35 22.01 7.45
CA SER A 374 -32.70 21.51 7.24
C SER A 374 -33.38 22.38 6.16
N MET A 375 -33.86 21.76 5.08
CA MET A 375 -34.42 22.45 3.91
C MET A 375 -35.61 23.37 4.23
N ASP A 376 -36.25 23.15 5.37
CA ASP A 376 -37.39 23.95 5.84
C ASP A 376 -36.95 25.30 6.45
N GLU A 377 -35.67 25.42 6.83
CA GLU A 377 -35.09 26.64 7.43
C GLU A 377 -34.20 27.45 6.47
N ILE A 378 -33.99 26.98 5.24
CA ILE A 378 -33.14 27.70 4.27
C ILE A 378 -33.97 28.80 3.60
N SER A 379 -33.90 30.01 4.15
CA SER A 379 -34.59 31.20 3.61
C SER A 379 -34.01 31.68 2.28
N ARG A 380 -32.71 31.46 2.01
CA ARG A 380 -32.04 31.89 0.78
C ARG A 380 -32.00 30.76 -0.26
N ARG A 381 -32.64 30.95 -1.42
CA ARG A 381 -32.57 29.99 -2.55
C ARG A 381 -31.13 29.68 -2.96
N LEU A 382 -30.24 30.67 -2.90
CA LEU A 382 -28.81 30.53 -3.22
C LEU A 382 -28.04 29.61 -2.26
N ALA A 383 -28.57 29.34 -1.06
CA ALA A 383 -27.95 28.46 -0.08
C ALA A 383 -28.45 27.01 -0.17
N ARG A 384 -29.29 26.68 -1.17
CA ARG A 384 -29.75 25.31 -1.40
C ARG A 384 -28.67 24.50 -2.13
N PRO A 385 -28.23 23.35 -1.60
CA PRO A 385 -27.15 22.56 -2.19
C PRO A 385 -27.37 22.21 -3.67
N GLY A 386 -28.56 21.78 -4.08
CA GLY A 386 -28.84 21.42 -5.47
C GLY A 386 -28.76 22.61 -6.43
N PHE A 387 -29.30 23.78 -6.04
CA PHE A 387 -29.15 25.00 -6.84
C PHE A 387 -27.67 25.42 -6.96
N LEU A 388 -26.95 25.39 -5.84
CA LEU A 388 -25.55 25.77 -5.81
C LEU A 388 -24.68 24.78 -6.62
N ALA A 389 -25.00 23.48 -6.59
CA ALA A 389 -24.36 22.49 -7.45
C ALA A 389 -24.49 22.88 -8.92
N PHE A 390 -25.71 23.20 -9.37
CA PHE A 390 -25.97 23.56 -10.77
C PHE A 390 -25.22 24.83 -11.17
N ALA A 391 -25.26 25.86 -10.32
CA ALA A 391 -24.54 27.10 -10.55
C ALA A 391 -23.02 26.89 -10.58
N LEU A 392 -22.46 26.15 -9.62
CA LEU A 392 -21.02 25.89 -9.55
C LEU A 392 -20.54 25.06 -10.73
N VAL A 393 -21.23 23.99 -11.11
CA VAL A 393 -20.86 23.19 -12.30
C VAL A 393 -20.91 24.05 -13.55
N GLY A 394 -21.94 24.88 -13.73
CA GLY A 394 -22.05 25.80 -14.87
C GLY A 394 -20.92 26.83 -14.92
N ILE A 395 -20.61 27.48 -13.79
CA ILE A 395 -19.51 28.45 -13.69
C ILE A 395 -18.16 27.77 -13.95
N THR A 396 -17.91 26.61 -13.33
CA THR A 396 -16.67 25.85 -13.53
C THR A 396 -16.54 25.39 -14.98
N ALA A 397 -17.62 24.96 -15.64
CA ALA A 397 -17.62 24.58 -17.05
C ALA A 397 -17.26 25.75 -17.97
N VAL A 398 -17.86 26.92 -17.75
CA VAL A 398 -17.55 28.14 -18.51
C VAL A 398 -16.10 28.54 -18.26
N ALA A 399 -15.64 28.59 -17.01
CA ALA A 399 -14.27 28.93 -16.66
C ALA A 399 -13.27 27.94 -17.27
N MET A 400 -13.56 26.63 -17.24
CA MET A 400 -12.72 25.59 -17.82
C MET A 400 -12.50 25.83 -19.31
N ARG A 401 -13.56 26.18 -20.03
CA ARG A 401 -13.49 26.51 -21.46
C ARG A 401 -12.77 27.83 -21.72
N SER A 402 -13.13 28.90 -21.01
CA SER A 402 -12.59 30.24 -21.23
C SER A 402 -11.12 30.37 -20.86
N LEU A 403 -10.65 29.64 -19.85
CA LEU A 403 -9.26 29.66 -19.37
C LEU A 403 -8.38 28.59 -20.02
N GLY A 404 -8.92 27.78 -20.94
CA GLY A 404 -8.15 26.73 -21.64
C GLY A 404 -7.79 25.51 -20.79
N PHE A 405 -8.56 25.22 -19.73
CA PHE A 405 -8.38 24.04 -18.87
C PHE A 405 -9.24 22.84 -19.28
N ALA A 406 -9.97 22.93 -20.40
CA ALA A 406 -10.74 21.84 -20.95
C ALA A 406 -9.82 20.77 -21.54
N GLY A 407 -9.69 19.64 -20.84
CA GLY A 407 -8.95 18.47 -21.33
C GLY A 407 -9.78 17.55 -22.22
N ALA A 408 -9.18 16.43 -22.62
CA ALA A 408 -9.79 15.43 -23.50
C ALA A 408 -11.12 14.86 -22.96
N TYR A 409 -11.30 14.84 -21.64
CA TYR A 409 -12.47 14.25 -20.97
C TYR A 409 -13.55 15.27 -20.59
N ALA A 410 -13.43 16.54 -21.01
CA ALA A 410 -14.41 17.58 -20.68
C ALA A 410 -15.81 17.24 -21.22
N PHE A 411 -15.89 16.70 -22.42
CA PHE A 411 -17.10 16.08 -22.98
C PHE A 411 -16.94 14.55 -22.94
N PRO A 412 -17.94 13.77 -22.51
CA PRO A 412 -19.30 14.17 -22.12
C PRO A 412 -19.47 14.58 -20.65
N LEU A 413 -18.42 14.48 -19.82
CA LEU A 413 -18.53 14.55 -18.35
C LEU A 413 -19.21 15.83 -17.84
N THR A 414 -18.90 16.98 -18.44
CA THR A 414 -19.48 18.28 -18.04
C THR A 414 -21.00 18.28 -18.16
N TRP A 415 -21.55 17.73 -19.24
CA TRP A 415 -23.00 17.66 -19.44
C TRP A 415 -23.66 16.71 -18.46
N ILE A 416 -23.03 15.58 -18.19
CA ILE A 416 -23.51 14.62 -17.19
C ILE A 416 -23.58 15.28 -15.81
N PHE A 417 -22.55 16.02 -15.39
CA PHE A 417 -22.54 16.74 -14.12
C PHE A 417 -23.60 17.85 -14.07
N LEU A 418 -23.81 18.59 -15.16
CA LEU A 418 -24.88 19.57 -15.26
C LEU A 418 -26.27 18.93 -15.10
N SER A 419 -26.50 17.78 -15.76
CA SER A 419 -27.75 17.03 -15.65
C SER A 419 -27.98 16.50 -14.24
N ILE A 420 -26.95 15.91 -13.60
CA ILE A 420 -27.02 15.44 -12.22
C ILE A 420 -27.37 16.60 -11.28
N ALA A 421 -26.70 17.73 -11.41
CA ALA A 421 -26.94 18.91 -10.59
C ALA A 421 -28.34 19.51 -10.82
N LEU A 422 -28.81 19.52 -12.07
CA LEU A 422 -30.17 19.96 -12.43
C LEU A 422 -31.23 19.07 -11.79
N VAL A 423 -31.07 17.74 -11.86
CA VAL A 423 -32.00 16.78 -11.22
C VAL A 423 -32.02 16.99 -9.71
N TRP A 424 -30.85 17.16 -9.08
CA TRP A 424 -30.79 17.46 -7.65
C TRP A 424 -31.54 18.76 -7.32
N MET A 425 -31.29 19.84 -8.06
CA MET A 425 -32.00 21.10 -7.90
C MET A 425 -33.53 20.94 -8.03
N VAL A 426 -34.00 20.19 -9.03
CA VAL A 426 -35.43 19.94 -9.25
C VAL A 426 -36.06 19.18 -8.08
N ILE A 427 -35.39 18.13 -7.57
CA ILE A 427 -35.87 17.38 -6.38
C ILE A 427 -35.99 18.30 -5.17
N GLU A 428 -35.01 19.18 -4.94
CA GLU A 428 -35.07 20.14 -3.84
C GLU A 428 -36.19 21.18 -4.00
N LEU A 429 -36.44 21.63 -5.24
CA LEU A 429 -37.52 22.58 -5.55
C LEU A 429 -38.90 21.95 -5.42
N ALA A 430 -39.05 20.69 -5.78
CA ALA A 430 -40.31 19.94 -5.69
C ALA A 430 -40.76 19.67 -4.26
N ARG A 431 -39.88 19.85 -3.26
CA ARG A 431 -40.13 19.61 -1.82
C ARG A 431 -40.91 18.31 -1.56
N PRO A 432 -40.36 17.14 -1.94
CA PRO A 432 -41.06 15.88 -1.81
C PRO A 432 -41.49 15.66 -0.35
N LYS A 433 -42.73 15.23 -0.16
CA LYS A 433 -43.26 14.85 1.16
C LYS A 433 -42.52 13.66 1.77
N SER A 434 -41.87 12.84 0.93
CA SER A 434 -41.05 11.71 1.35
C SER A 434 -39.71 12.20 1.92
N THR A 435 -39.52 12.01 3.23
CA THR A 435 -38.24 12.23 3.91
C THR A 435 -37.15 11.31 3.35
N LEU A 436 -37.51 10.12 2.89
CA LEU A 436 -36.58 9.17 2.29
C LEU A 436 -35.95 9.73 1.01
N LEU A 437 -36.74 10.31 0.10
CA LEU A 437 -36.19 10.89 -1.13
C LEU A 437 -35.25 12.05 -0.81
N ARG A 438 -35.66 12.95 0.10
CA ARG A 438 -34.87 14.11 0.52
C ARG A 438 -33.54 13.72 1.17
N ASP A 439 -33.54 12.80 2.12
CA ASP A 439 -32.35 12.41 2.87
C ASP A 439 -31.34 11.63 2.03
N TRP A 440 -31.81 10.84 1.07
CA TRP A 440 -30.95 10.00 0.22
C TRP A 440 -30.45 10.70 -1.05
N THR A 441 -31.09 11.80 -1.47
CA THR A 441 -30.70 12.52 -2.71
C THR A 441 -29.20 12.88 -2.73
N PRO A 442 -28.60 13.49 -1.69
CA PRO A 442 -27.16 13.78 -1.70
C PRO A 442 -26.29 12.52 -1.83
N THR A 443 -26.72 11.40 -1.25
CA THR A 443 -25.98 10.14 -1.34
C THR A 443 -26.04 9.57 -2.76
N ALA A 444 -27.22 9.60 -3.38
CA ALA A 444 -27.41 9.15 -4.76
C ALA A 444 -26.65 10.02 -5.77
N VAL A 445 -26.69 11.34 -5.61
CA VAL A 445 -25.91 12.30 -6.42
C VAL A 445 -24.42 12.00 -6.29
N GLY A 446 -23.92 11.81 -5.07
CA GLY A 446 -22.52 11.44 -4.82
C GLY A 446 -22.09 10.17 -5.54
N PHE A 447 -22.92 9.13 -5.45
CA PHE A 447 -22.69 7.84 -6.11
C PHE A 447 -22.64 7.98 -7.64
N ILE A 448 -23.65 8.62 -8.23
CA ILE A 448 -23.76 8.75 -9.68
C ILE A 448 -22.63 9.65 -10.24
N ALA A 449 -22.28 10.74 -9.54
CA ALA A 449 -21.21 11.64 -9.96
C ALA A 449 -19.83 10.95 -9.94
N LEU A 450 -19.53 10.14 -8.92
CA LEU A 450 -18.29 9.35 -8.87
C LEU A 450 -18.28 8.29 -9.97
N LEU A 451 -19.38 7.56 -10.16
CA LEU A 451 -19.47 6.52 -11.19
C LEU A 451 -19.30 7.11 -12.59
N ALA A 452 -19.98 8.23 -12.88
CA ALA A 452 -19.83 8.97 -14.14
C ALA A 452 -18.40 9.44 -14.36
N THR A 453 -17.71 9.89 -13.29
CA THR A 453 -16.30 10.29 -13.37
C THR A 453 -15.44 9.14 -13.90
N TYR A 454 -15.53 7.95 -13.30
CA TYR A 454 -14.67 6.82 -13.67
C TYR A 454 -15.10 6.09 -14.95
N PHE A 455 -16.34 6.26 -15.40
CA PHE A 455 -16.78 5.78 -16.72
C PHE A 455 -16.38 6.72 -17.86
N CYS A 456 -16.15 8.00 -17.58
CA CYS A 456 -15.72 8.97 -18.59
C CYS A 456 -14.21 9.21 -18.59
N ILE A 457 -13.56 9.13 -17.43
CA ILE A 457 -12.12 9.31 -17.26
C ILE A 457 -11.52 7.97 -16.85
N PRO A 458 -10.62 7.37 -17.66
CA PRO A 458 -9.91 6.17 -17.28
C PRO A 458 -9.18 6.39 -15.93
N PRO A 459 -9.44 5.56 -14.91
CA PRO A 459 -8.65 5.60 -13.69
C PRO A 459 -7.19 5.35 -14.02
N ASN A 460 -6.30 6.09 -13.37
CA ASN A 460 -4.86 5.89 -13.46
C ASN A 460 -4.24 6.15 -14.86
N CYS A 461 -4.75 7.16 -15.58
CA CYS A 461 -4.22 7.62 -16.87
C CYS A 461 -2.81 8.25 -16.69
N GLY A 462 -1.79 7.40 -16.54
CA GLY A 462 -0.40 7.84 -16.32
C GLY A 462 0.56 6.73 -15.92
N VAL A 463 0.07 5.60 -15.44
CA VAL A 463 0.92 4.44 -15.09
C VAL A 463 0.95 3.40 -16.20
N PRO A 464 2.02 2.59 -16.29
CA PRO A 464 2.10 1.52 -17.27
C PRO A 464 1.12 0.37 -16.97
N LYS A 465 0.68 -0.28 -18.03
CA LYS A 465 0.03 -1.59 -17.98
C LYS A 465 0.91 -2.59 -18.68
N TYR A 466 0.96 -3.82 -18.19
CA TYR A 466 1.77 -4.90 -18.72
C TYR A 466 0.89 -6.04 -19.22
N ASN A 467 1.31 -6.75 -20.27
CA ASN A 467 0.57 -7.92 -20.75
C ASN A 467 1.04 -9.19 -20.02
N PHE A 468 0.86 -9.26 -18.70
CA PHE A 468 1.23 -10.45 -17.93
C PHE A 468 0.22 -11.59 -18.08
N SER A 469 0.75 -12.75 -18.47
CA SER A 469 -0.03 -13.96 -18.75
C SER A 469 -0.04 -14.92 -17.56
N GLN A 470 -1.09 -15.73 -17.45
CA GLN A 470 -1.16 -16.85 -16.49
C GLN A 470 -0.02 -17.88 -16.65
N SER A 471 0.66 -17.91 -17.80
CA SER A 471 1.86 -18.71 -18.01
C SER A 471 2.99 -18.38 -17.03
N LEU A 472 2.98 -17.19 -16.40
CA LEU A 472 3.94 -16.82 -15.35
C LEU A 472 3.90 -17.74 -14.13
N LEU A 473 2.83 -18.51 -13.93
CA LEU A 473 2.76 -19.55 -12.89
C LEU A 473 3.70 -20.74 -13.18
N LYS A 474 4.14 -20.91 -14.43
CA LYS A 474 5.05 -21.98 -14.84
C LYS A 474 6.50 -21.50 -14.72
N PRO A 475 7.41 -22.35 -14.20
CA PRO A 475 8.83 -22.00 -14.11
C PRO A 475 9.52 -21.99 -15.49
N ALA A 476 9.09 -22.87 -16.40
CA ALA A 476 9.60 -22.91 -17.77
C ALA A 476 9.43 -21.53 -18.47
N PRO A 477 10.40 -21.10 -19.30
CA PRO A 477 11.57 -21.85 -19.76
C PRO A 477 12.77 -21.86 -18.79
N LEU A 478 12.63 -21.31 -17.59
CA LEU A 478 13.72 -21.15 -16.62
C LEU A 478 13.83 -22.35 -15.66
N ASP A 479 15.04 -22.63 -15.16
CA ASP A 479 15.32 -23.69 -14.19
C ASP A 479 15.25 -23.15 -12.75
N SER A 480 14.24 -23.56 -11.99
CA SER A 480 14.04 -23.14 -10.59
C SER A 480 15.20 -23.42 -9.64
N ARG A 481 16.15 -24.31 -10.00
CA ARG A 481 17.35 -24.60 -9.19
C ARG A 481 18.41 -23.51 -9.30
N ARG A 482 18.39 -22.73 -10.38
CA ARG A 482 19.38 -21.69 -10.68
C ARG A 482 18.98 -20.34 -10.07
N LEU A 483 19.98 -19.52 -9.75
CA LEU A 483 19.80 -18.14 -9.33
C LEU A 483 20.08 -17.22 -10.53
N TYR A 484 19.06 -16.45 -10.91
CA TYR A 484 19.09 -15.61 -12.10
C TYR A 484 19.41 -14.15 -11.79
N LEU A 485 20.20 -13.56 -12.68
CA LEU A 485 20.32 -12.12 -12.88
C LEU A 485 19.67 -11.76 -14.22
N SER A 486 18.65 -10.91 -14.22
CA SER A 486 17.96 -10.45 -15.42
C SER A 486 18.34 -9.01 -15.74
N ILE A 487 18.76 -8.77 -16.98
CA ILE A 487 19.15 -7.46 -17.49
C ILE A 487 18.12 -7.04 -18.54
N TYR A 488 17.32 -6.03 -18.19
CA TYR A 488 16.28 -5.47 -19.04
C TYR A 488 16.24 -3.94 -18.94
N PRO A 489 15.82 -3.23 -20.00
CA PRO A 489 15.57 -1.79 -19.96
C PRO A 489 14.39 -1.44 -19.03
N PRO A 490 14.21 -0.16 -18.64
CA PRO A 490 13.10 0.26 -17.78
C PRO A 490 11.74 -0.25 -18.28
N PRO A 491 11.05 -1.10 -17.50
CA PRO A 491 9.88 -1.84 -17.98
C PRO A 491 8.70 -0.93 -18.32
N GLU A 492 8.52 0.18 -17.60
CA GLU A 492 7.50 1.20 -17.85
C GLU A 492 7.54 1.79 -19.27
N ASN A 493 8.70 1.69 -19.93
CA ASN A 493 8.88 2.12 -21.32
C ASN A 493 8.92 0.92 -22.28
N ALA A 494 9.69 -0.12 -21.96
CA ALA A 494 9.96 -1.21 -22.89
C ALA A 494 8.86 -2.28 -22.97
N TYR A 495 8.13 -2.49 -21.88
CA TYR A 495 7.16 -3.59 -21.73
C TYR A 495 5.73 -3.14 -21.51
N ARG A 496 5.48 -1.84 -21.60
CA ARG A 496 4.12 -1.29 -21.60
C ARG A 496 3.33 -1.84 -22.78
N ILE A 497 2.02 -2.05 -22.61
CA ILE A 497 1.17 -2.64 -23.65
C ILE A 497 1.29 -1.96 -25.02
N GLU A 498 1.49 -0.65 -25.08
CA GLU A 498 1.62 0.12 -26.32
C GLU A 498 2.95 -0.14 -27.06
N ALA A 499 4.01 -0.45 -26.31
CA ALA A 499 5.29 -0.85 -26.88
C ALA A 499 5.30 -2.34 -27.22
N ARG A 500 4.63 -3.16 -26.41
CA ARG A 500 4.62 -4.62 -26.52
C ARG A 500 3.22 -5.19 -26.30
N ASN A 501 2.51 -5.37 -27.40
CA ASN A 501 1.13 -5.88 -27.41
C ASN A 501 1.02 -7.35 -26.99
N GLY A 502 2.08 -8.15 -27.11
CA GLY A 502 2.10 -9.58 -26.75
C GLY A 502 2.43 -9.83 -25.28
N PRO A 503 2.22 -11.06 -24.76
CA PRO A 503 2.56 -11.39 -23.38
C PRO A 503 4.03 -11.10 -23.05
N VAL A 504 4.28 -10.67 -21.81
CA VAL A 504 5.64 -10.37 -21.32
C VAL A 504 5.94 -11.09 -20.01
N GLY A 505 7.22 -11.21 -19.70
CA GLY A 505 7.74 -11.69 -18.43
C GLY A 505 7.97 -13.21 -18.34
N GLN A 506 7.69 -14.02 -19.36
CA GLN A 506 7.95 -15.47 -19.27
C GLN A 506 9.44 -15.76 -19.08
N THR A 507 10.29 -14.99 -19.75
CA THR A 507 11.75 -15.08 -19.72
C THR A 507 12.34 -13.99 -18.83
N VAL A 508 12.07 -12.71 -19.11
CA VAL A 508 12.78 -11.59 -18.45
C VAL A 508 12.35 -11.34 -17.00
N ARG A 509 11.12 -11.76 -16.62
CA ARG A 509 10.57 -11.68 -15.25
C ARG A 509 10.78 -10.30 -14.57
N PRO A 510 10.26 -9.20 -15.15
CA PRO A 510 10.45 -7.86 -14.61
C PRO A 510 9.81 -7.72 -13.22
N GLY A 511 10.38 -6.85 -12.40
CA GLY A 511 9.95 -6.64 -11.01
C GLY A 511 10.08 -7.92 -10.19
N SER A 512 9.02 -8.25 -9.45
CA SER A 512 8.90 -9.43 -8.59
C SER A 512 8.15 -10.59 -9.28
N ALA A 513 7.96 -10.55 -10.61
CA ALA A 513 7.21 -11.57 -11.35
C ALA A 513 7.83 -12.99 -11.27
N SER A 514 9.10 -13.12 -10.90
CA SER A 514 9.76 -14.40 -10.57
C SER A 514 9.04 -15.17 -9.47
N MET A 515 8.39 -14.46 -8.53
CA MET A 515 7.69 -15.04 -7.39
C MET A 515 6.49 -15.87 -7.82
N TRP A 516 5.87 -15.63 -8.97
CA TRP A 516 4.75 -16.45 -9.44
C TRP A 516 5.11 -17.93 -9.55
N ALA A 517 6.27 -18.22 -10.11
CA ALA A 517 6.73 -19.58 -10.40
C ALA A 517 7.83 -20.09 -9.45
N ARG A 518 8.09 -19.40 -8.33
CA ARG A 518 9.16 -19.77 -7.37
C ARG A 518 10.55 -19.80 -8.00
N LEU A 519 10.82 -18.86 -8.90
CA LEU A 519 12.13 -18.73 -9.53
C LEU A 519 13.02 -17.82 -8.67
N ARG A 520 14.31 -18.17 -8.51
CA ARG A 520 15.25 -17.43 -7.67
C ARG A 520 15.92 -16.33 -8.49
N PHE A 521 15.67 -15.08 -8.13
CA PHE A 521 16.20 -13.92 -8.85
C PHE A 521 16.92 -12.96 -7.92
N ILE A 522 17.93 -12.27 -8.44
CA ILE A 522 18.48 -11.07 -7.82
C ILE A 522 17.45 -9.93 -7.91
N ASN A 523 16.85 -9.77 -9.10
CA ASN A 523 15.88 -8.74 -9.43
C ASN A 523 14.65 -8.76 -8.52
N GLY A 524 13.98 -7.61 -8.42
CA GLY A 524 12.78 -7.43 -7.61
C GLY A 524 12.30 -6.00 -7.63
N TYR A 525 11.00 -5.80 -7.54
CA TYR A 525 10.46 -4.46 -7.32
C TYR A 525 10.70 -4.03 -5.87
N SER A 526 11.31 -2.86 -5.66
CA SER A 526 11.42 -2.28 -4.31
C SER A 526 11.45 -0.75 -4.35
N PRO A 527 10.52 -0.06 -3.67
CA PRO A 527 10.57 1.39 -3.52
C PRO A 527 11.61 1.82 -2.46
N ILE A 528 12.10 0.90 -1.63
CA ILE A 528 13.09 1.13 -0.58
C ILE A 528 14.52 0.96 -1.14
N ARG A 529 14.73 -0.05 -2.00
CA ARG A 529 16.01 -0.41 -2.62
C ARG A 529 17.09 -0.68 -1.55
N PRO A 530 17.12 -1.90 -0.98
CA PRO A 530 17.97 -2.22 0.15
C PRO A 530 19.45 -2.07 -0.17
N ALA A 531 20.15 -1.45 0.77
CA ALA A 531 21.53 -1.00 0.68
C ALA A 531 22.50 -1.96 -0.02
N GLY A 532 22.63 -3.21 0.44
CA GLY A 532 23.64 -4.16 -0.06
C GLY A 532 23.49 -4.47 -1.54
N VAL A 533 22.40 -5.16 -1.88
CA VAL A 533 22.12 -5.60 -3.26
C VAL A 533 21.87 -4.41 -4.17
N ALA A 534 21.07 -3.42 -3.76
CA ALA A 534 20.73 -2.31 -4.64
C ALA A 534 21.93 -1.41 -4.98
N ARG A 535 22.91 -1.25 -4.07
CA ARG A 535 24.13 -0.49 -4.39
C ARG A 535 25.05 -1.25 -5.32
N GLN A 536 25.32 -2.54 -5.04
CA GLN A 536 26.25 -3.31 -5.86
C GLN A 536 25.76 -3.49 -7.30
N PHE A 537 24.45 -3.64 -7.47
CA PHE A 537 23.82 -3.83 -8.77
C PHE A 537 23.23 -2.54 -9.33
N ALA A 538 23.42 -1.38 -8.67
CA ALA A 538 22.82 -0.10 -9.08
C ALA A 538 21.34 -0.25 -9.48
N SER A 539 20.56 -0.97 -8.68
CA SER A 539 19.20 -1.35 -9.05
C SER A 539 18.23 -0.18 -8.95
N LEU A 540 17.26 -0.16 -9.85
CA LEU A 540 16.17 0.81 -9.89
C LEU A 540 14.89 0.20 -9.30
N ILE A 541 13.79 0.97 -9.33
CA ILE A 541 12.57 0.65 -8.56
C ILE A 541 11.87 -0.60 -9.11
N HIS A 542 11.84 -0.79 -10.43
CA HIS A 542 11.18 -1.94 -11.08
C HIS A 542 12.10 -3.17 -11.22
N GLY A 543 13.22 -3.18 -10.48
CA GLY A 543 14.16 -4.30 -10.41
C GLY A 543 15.16 -4.38 -11.56
N GLU A 544 15.09 -3.47 -12.52
CA GLU A 544 16.09 -3.28 -13.55
C GLU A 544 17.43 -2.80 -12.95
N ILE A 545 18.51 -3.09 -13.66
CA ILE A 545 19.88 -2.74 -13.29
C ILE A 545 20.37 -1.70 -14.28
N ASP A 546 21.05 -0.66 -13.78
CA ASP A 546 21.72 0.32 -14.63
C ASP A 546 22.56 -0.39 -15.71
N LEU A 547 22.39 0.02 -16.98
CA LEU A 547 22.95 -0.70 -18.12
C LEU A 547 24.48 -0.66 -18.15
N SER A 548 25.10 0.41 -17.63
CA SER A 548 26.57 0.51 -17.55
C SER A 548 27.13 -0.47 -16.51
N THR A 549 26.44 -0.57 -15.37
CA THR A 549 26.75 -1.53 -14.31
C THR A 549 26.52 -2.97 -14.78
N ALA A 550 25.41 -3.22 -15.48
CA ALA A 550 25.11 -4.53 -16.09
C ALA A 550 26.22 -4.96 -17.05
N SER A 551 26.61 -4.08 -17.98
CA SER A 551 27.68 -4.35 -18.95
C SER A 551 28.99 -4.69 -18.23
N TRP A 552 29.38 -3.90 -17.24
CA TRP A 552 30.59 -4.13 -16.47
C TRP A 552 30.56 -5.48 -15.72
N LEU A 553 29.45 -5.82 -15.07
CA LEU A 553 29.28 -7.10 -14.36
C LEU A 553 29.40 -8.29 -15.32
N LEU A 554 28.77 -8.21 -16.50
CA LEU A 554 28.80 -9.28 -17.49
C LEU A 554 30.18 -9.45 -18.15
N MET A 555 30.95 -8.37 -18.29
CA MET A 555 32.29 -8.40 -18.88
C MET A 555 33.39 -8.81 -17.90
N ASN A 556 33.28 -8.40 -16.63
CA ASN A 556 34.40 -8.49 -15.67
C ASN A 556 34.13 -9.47 -14.52
N GLU A 557 32.88 -9.73 -14.18
CA GLU A 557 32.52 -10.46 -12.94
C GLU A 557 31.72 -11.75 -13.21
N ALA A 558 31.51 -12.11 -14.48
CA ALA A 558 30.75 -13.29 -14.89
C ALA A 558 31.59 -14.58 -15.00
N SER A 559 32.91 -14.52 -14.78
CA SER A 559 33.76 -15.72 -14.72
C SER A 559 33.52 -16.54 -13.45
N SER A 560 34.09 -17.75 -13.39
CA SER A 560 34.01 -18.66 -12.25
C SER A 560 34.70 -18.12 -10.99
N ALA A 561 35.67 -17.22 -11.16
CA ALA A 561 36.32 -16.48 -10.08
C ALA A 561 35.70 -15.08 -9.82
N GLY A 562 34.67 -14.72 -10.59
CA GLY A 562 34.01 -13.42 -10.50
C GLY A 562 32.91 -13.38 -9.43
N LEU A 563 32.49 -12.17 -9.10
CA LEU A 563 31.44 -11.87 -8.13
C LEU A 563 30.16 -12.67 -8.39
N LEU A 564 29.73 -12.81 -9.65
CA LEU A 564 28.47 -13.49 -9.98
C LEU A 564 28.51 -14.96 -9.54
N ALA A 565 29.62 -15.67 -9.78
CA ALA A 565 29.81 -17.04 -9.29
C ALA A 565 29.95 -17.10 -7.76
N HIS A 566 30.64 -16.15 -7.14
CA HIS A 566 30.85 -16.09 -5.68
C HIS A 566 29.55 -15.91 -4.89
N ILE A 567 28.57 -15.21 -5.44
CA ILE A 567 27.23 -15.09 -4.82
C ILE A 567 26.24 -16.16 -5.31
N GLY A 568 26.65 -16.97 -6.28
CA GLY A 568 25.94 -18.16 -6.78
C GLY A 568 24.97 -17.89 -7.91
N ILE A 569 25.14 -16.77 -8.65
CA ILE A 569 24.43 -16.55 -9.91
C ILE A 569 25.02 -17.47 -10.96
N ASP A 570 24.16 -18.29 -11.54
CA ASP A 570 24.48 -19.28 -12.54
C ASP A 570 23.47 -19.30 -13.70
N GLY A 571 22.52 -18.37 -13.69
CA GLY A 571 21.68 -18.01 -14.81
C GLY A 571 21.75 -16.50 -15.09
N ILE A 572 21.90 -16.11 -16.35
CA ILE A 572 21.88 -14.72 -16.79
C ILE A 572 20.85 -14.58 -17.88
N ILE A 573 19.96 -13.60 -17.75
CA ILE A 573 18.95 -13.29 -18.76
C ILE A 573 19.29 -11.91 -19.33
N VAL A 574 19.40 -11.82 -20.65
CA VAL A 574 19.60 -10.56 -21.35
C VAL A 574 18.39 -10.33 -22.24
N ALA A 575 17.65 -9.25 -21.97
CA ALA A 575 16.49 -8.87 -22.74
C ALA A 575 16.84 -8.61 -24.21
N ARG A 576 15.89 -8.83 -25.12
CA ARG A 576 16.09 -8.75 -26.57
C ARG A 576 16.58 -7.38 -27.04
N GLU A 577 16.23 -6.32 -26.32
CA GLU A 577 16.63 -4.95 -26.60
C GLU A 577 18.15 -4.73 -26.40
N LEU A 578 18.85 -5.70 -25.78
CA LEU A 578 20.25 -5.60 -25.38
C LEU A 578 21.09 -6.70 -26.03
N SER A 579 22.31 -6.33 -26.42
CA SER A 579 23.25 -7.22 -27.12
C SER A 579 24.32 -7.85 -26.21
N PHE A 580 24.22 -7.68 -24.89
CA PHE A 580 25.23 -8.20 -23.96
C PHE A 580 25.40 -9.72 -24.01
N ILE A 581 26.62 -10.18 -23.80
CA ILE A 581 27.01 -11.60 -23.73
C ILE A 581 27.95 -11.77 -22.52
N PRO A 582 27.63 -12.66 -21.56
CA PRO A 582 28.47 -12.87 -20.39
C PRO A 582 29.85 -13.44 -20.78
N GLN A 583 30.91 -12.93 -20.14
CA GLN A 583 32.30 -13.33 -20.39
C GLN A 583 32.88 -14.13 -19.22
N PRO A 584 33.78 -15.12 -19.47
CA PRO A 584 34.20 -15.59 -20.78
C PRO A 584 33.15 -16.54 -21.41
N PRO A 585 32.99 -16.59 -22.75
CA PRO A 585 31.93 -17.38 -23.39
C PRO A 585 32.13 -18.89 -23.20
N SER A 586 33.35 -19.33 -22.92
CA SER A 586 33.69 -20.71 -22.61
C SER A 586 32.96 -21.24 -21.37
N GLU A 587 32.56 -20.39 -20.43
CA GLU A 587 31.89 -20.79 -19.19
C GLU A 587 30.35 -20.79 -19.28
N TRP A 588 29.79 -20.24 -20.36
CA TRP A 588 28.34 -20.05 -20.51
C TRP A 588 27.80 -20.84 -21.72
N ILE A 589 26.55 -21.29 -21.60
CA ILE A 589 25.78 -21.87 -22.70
C ILE A 589 24.50 -21.08 -22.89
N LEU A 590 24.15 -20.79 -24.14
CA LEU A 590 22.83 -20.27 -24.47
C LEU A 590 21.83 -21.42 -24.27
N ALA A 591 21.04 -21.32 -23.20
CA ALA A 591 20.09 -22.35 -22.81
C ALA A 591 18.76 -22.19 -23.53
N VAL A 592 18.25 -20.95 -23.59
CA VAL A 592 16.98 -20.60 -24.22
C VAL A 592 17.14 -19.28 -24.96
N GLU A 593 16.54 -19.17 -26.15
CA GLU A 593 16.35 -17.92 -26.85
C GLU A 593 14.86 -17.76 -27.16
N THR A 594 14.30 -16.61 -26.78
CA THR A 594 12.89 -16.27 -26.94
C THR A 594 12.75 -14.90 -27.60
N ASP A 595 11.52 -14.50 -27.92
CA ASP A 595 11.23 -13.14 -28.37
C ASP A 595 11.44 -12.09 -27.26
N GLU A 596 11.44 -12.48 -25.98
CA GLU A 596 11.75 -11.63 -24.83
C GLU A 596 13.25 -11.44 -24.59
N GLY A 597 14.08 -12.43 -24.92
CA GLY A 597 15.51 -12.37 -24.67
C GLY A 597 16.20 -13.72 -24.67
N ARG A 598 17.47 -13.69 -24.28
CA ARG A 598 18.40 -14.82 -24.26
C ARG A 598 18.73 -15.21 -22.83
N VAL A 599 18.68 -16.50 -22.54
CA VAL A 599 18.98 -17.09 -21.24
C VAL A 599 20.29 -17.87 -21.34
N PHE A 600 21.28 -17.46 -20.57
CA PHE A 600 22.57 -18.11 -20.46
C PHE A 600 22.64 -18.87 -19.15
N HIS A 601 23.02 -20.15 -19.20
CA HIS A 601 23.34 -20.93 -18.02
C HIS A 601 24.85 -21.13 -17.94
N ARG A 602 25.38 -21.09 -16.72
CA ARG A 602 26.77 -21.51 -16.49
C ARG A 602 26.90 -23.00 -16.80
N ARG A 603 27.99 -23.39 -17.47
CA ARG A 603 28.27 -24.80 -17.78
C ARG A 603 28.38 -25.62 -16.50
N GLY A 604 27.87 -26.85 -16.54
CA GLY A 604 27.83 -27.77 -15.41
C GLY A 604 26.53 -27.70 -14.61
N GLU A 605 26.56 -28.35 -13.45
CA GLU A 605 25.43 -28.41 -12.53
C GLU A 605 25.12 -27.04 -11.91
N PRO A 606 23.85 -26.79 -11.54
CA PRO A 606 23.48 -25.57 -10.81
C PRO A 606 24.31 -25.36 -9.55
N ILE A 607 24.65 -24.11 -9.26
CA ILE A 607 25.47 -23.77 -8.08
C ILE A 607 24.66 -24.05 -6.79
N PRO A 608 25.18 -24.84 -5.84
CA PRO A 608 24.49 -25.11 -4.58
C PRO A 608 24.23 -23.85 -3.75
N THR A 609 23.06 -23.80 -3.09
CA THR A 609 22.65 -22.65 -2.27
C THR A 609 23.48 -22.48 -1.00
N VAL A 610 24.03 -23.58 -0.48
CA VAL A 610 24.98 -23.59 0.64
C VAL A 610 26.22 -24.33 0.17
N ARG A 611 27.38 -23.69 0.27
CA ARG A 611 28.64 -24.28 -0.17
C ARG A 611 29.85 -23.72 0.58
N SER A 612 30.94 -24.47 0.53
CA SER A 612 32.25 -23.93 0.90
C SER A 612 32.63 -22.80 -0.06
N PHE A 613 33.18 -21.73 0.48
CA PHE A 613 33.59 -20.56 -0.24
C PHE A 613 35.06 -20.29 0.04
N ASP A 614 35.88 -20.36 -0.99
CA ASP A 614 37.28 -19.95 -0.89
C ASP A 614 37.38 -18.46 -1.23
N LEU A 615 37.90 -17.69 -0.27
CA LEU A 615 38.14 -16.26 -0.44
C LEU A 615 39.65 -16.05 -0.60
N ASP A 616 40.09 -15.92 -1.84
CA ASP A 616 41.49 -15.66 -2.24
C ASP A 616 42.49 -16.70 -1.70
N GLY A 617 42.12 -17.98 -1.66
CA GLY A 617 42.99 -19.08 -1.19
C GLY A 617 43.16 -19.16 0.33
N LYS A 618 42.37 -18.40 1.10
CA LYS A 618 42.51 -18.29 2.57
C LYS A 618 41.72 -19.33 3.34
N HIS A 619 40.78 -20.02 2.71
CA HIS A 619 39.86 -20.93 3.41
C HIS A 619 39.91 -22.33 2.82
N SER A 620 39.88 -23.33 3.69
CA SER A 620 39.84 -24.72 3.24
C SER A 620 38.46 -25.12 2.73
N THR A 621 38.42 -26.15 1.90
CA THR A 621 37.15 -26.72 1.42
C THR A 621 36.52 -27.59 2.51
N ALA A 622 35.31 -27.23 2.93
CA ALA A 622 34.47 -28.06 3.79
C ALA A 622 33.58 -29.01 2.98
N ASN A 623 33.31 -30.20 3.53
CA ASN A 623 32.24 -31.05 3.04
C ASN A 623 30.90 -30.52 3.57
N VAL A 624 29.99 -30.18 2.65
CA VAL A 624 28.62 -29.70 2.95
C VAL A 624 27.63 -30.73 2.41
N ALA A 625 26.75 -31.23 3.28
CA ALA A 625 25.74 -32.23 2.96
C ALA A 625 24.41 -31.95 3.68
N ASP A 626 23.37 -32.69 3.37
CA ASP A 626 22.05 -32.66 4.05
C ASP A 626 21.48 -31.24 4.22
N VAL A 627 21.52 -30.46 3.14
CA VAL A 627 21.04 -29.08 3.11
C VAL A 627 19.52 -29.06 3.25
N LEU A 628 19.03 -28.46 4.33
CA LEU A 628 17.64 -28.10 4.53
C LEU A 628 17.52 -26.58 4.48
N GLU A 629 16.63 -26.12 3.61
CA GLU A 629 16.44 -24.71 3.33
C GLU A 629 14.98 -24.32 3.60
N SER A 630 14.77 -23.28 4.41
CA SER A 630 13.49 -22.60 4.60
C SER A 630 13.66 -21.12 4.31
N ARG A 631 12.57 -20.36 4.17
CA ARG A 631 12.70 -18.92 3.88
C ARG A 631 13.45 -18.09 4.94
N ASN A 632 13.39 -18.50 6.21
CA ASN A 632 14.01 -17.76 7.32
C ASN A 632 15.20 -18.50 7.95
N SER A 633 15.57 -19.67 7.44
CA SER A 633 16.68 -20.45 7.98
C SER A 633 17.31 -21.41 6.99
N PHE A 634 18.57 -21.74 7.24
CA PHE A 634 19.28 -22.81 6.56
C PHE A 634 19.83 -23.77 7.60
N SER A 635 19.98 -25.02 7.19
CA SER A 635 20.80 -25.96 7.92
C SER A 635 21.52 -26.89 6.97
N ALA A 636 22.79 -27.17 7.26
CA ALA A 636 23.57 -28.16 6.51
C ALA A 636 24.48 -28.90 7.47
N TRP A 637 24.77 -30.16 7.16
CA TRP A 637 25.87 -30.87 7.79
C TRP A 637 27.18 -30.34 7.22
N VAL A 638 28.08 -29.90 8.08
CA VAL A 638 29.39 -29.34 7.69
C VAL A 638 30.48 -30.13 8.38
N ARG A 639 31.49 -30.55 7.62
CA ARG A 639 32.73 -31.14 8.13
C ARG A 639 33.92 -30.37 7.59
N THR A 640 34.72 -29.79 8.49
CA THR A 640 35.95 -29.06 8.18
C THR A 640 37.19 -29.94 8.42
N GLY A 641 38.27 -29.65 7.70
CA GLY A 641 39.58 -30.29 7.87
C GLY A 641 40.40 -29.62 8.97
N ASP A 642 41.72 -29.62 8.83
CA ASP A 642 42.64 -29.02 9.81
C ASP A 642 42.67 -27.49 9.80
N GLN A 643 42.01 -26.86 8.85
CA GLN A 643 41.90 -25.41 8.71
C GLN A 643 40.43 -24.96 8.81
N PRO A 644 40.17 -23.71 9.20
CA PRO A 644 38.83 -23.14 9.11
C PRO A 644 38.32 -23.18 7.67
N ALA A 645 37.00 -23.22 7.53
CA ALA A 645 36.32 -23.16 6.25
C ALA A 645 35.24 -22.07 6.28
N LEU A 646 35.14 -21.29 5.21
CA LEU A 646 34.11 -20.29 5.07
C LEU A 646 32.93 -20.88 4.31
N ILE A 647 31.73 -20.79 4.87
CA ILE A 647 30.50 -21.29 4.26
C ILE A 647 29.67 -20.10 3.80
N THR A 648 29.26 -20.10 2.53
CA THR A 648 28.43 -19.04 1.92
C THR A 648 27.01 -19.54 1.65
N PHE A 649 26.06 -18.62 1.68
CA PHE A 649 24.63 -18.87 1.50
C PHE A 649 24.10 -17.98 0.38
N SER A 650 23.75 -18.54 -0.78
CA SER A 650 23.26 -17.81 -1.95
C SER A 650 21.84 -17.25 -1.75
N ARG A 651 21.74 -16.23 -0.90
CA ARG A 651 20.57 -15.46 -0.55
C ARG A 651 20.95 -14.04 -0.13
N PRO A 652 20.00 -13.10 -0.14
CA PRO A 652 20.29 -11.73 0.25
C PRO A 652 20.67 -11.66 1.73
N PHE A 653 21.73 -10.91 1.99
CA PHE A 653 22.13 -10.54 3.33
C PHE A 653 21.27 -9.39 3.85
N PHE A 654 20.70 -9.61 5.03
CA PHE A 654 20.01 -8.61 5.83
C PHE A 654 20.58 -8.70 7.24
N ARG A 655 20.66 -7.58 7.96
CA ARG A 655 21.14 -7.58 9.34
C ARG A 655 20.22 -8.46 10.21
N GLY A 656 20.81 -9.30 11.06
CA GLY A 656 20.07 -10.15 12.01
C GLY A 656 20.11 -11.65 11.76
N TYR A 657 21.02 -12.16 10.93
CA TYR A 657 21.30 -13.60 10.88
C TYR A 657 22.11 -14.05 12.09
N GLU A 658 21.74 -15.19 12.68
CA GLU A 658 22.48 -15.90 13.72
C GLU A 658 22.93 -17.27 13.18
N ALA A 659 24.16 -17.69 13.48
CA ALA A 659 24.67 -19.01 13.14
C ALA A 659 25.05 -19.82 14.38
N ARG A 660 24.78 -21.13 14.34
CA ARG A 660 25.18 -22.07 15.40
C ARG A 660 25.65 -23.40 14.82
N ILE A 661 26.66 -24.01 15.44
CA ILE A 661 27.08 -25.39 15.18
C ILE A 661 27.39 -26.09 16.51
N GLY A 662 26.82 -27.28 16.75
CA GLY A 662 27.03 -28.01 18.01
C GLY A 662 26.66 -27.23 19.28
N GLY A 663 25.73 -26.27 19.20
CA GLY A 663 25.35 -25.39 20.32
C GLY A 663 26.22 -24.13 20.49
N HIS A 664 27.35 -24.03 19.79
CA HIS A 664 28.21 -22.85 19.80
C HIS A 664 27.73 -21.80 18.80
N HIS A 665 27.74 -20.54 19.22
CA HIS A 665 27.43 -19.41 18.35
C HIS A 665 28.61 -19.09 17.43
N LEU A 666 28.31 -18.83 16.16
CA LEU A 666 29.27 -18.36 15.17
C LEU A 666 28.85 -16.97 14.69
N THR A 667 29.85 -16.15 14.35
CA THR A 667 29.62 -14.84 13.75
C THR A 667 29.13 -15.01 12.32
N VAL A 668 28.03 -14.34 11.98
CA VAL A 668 27.55 -14.23 10.60
C VAL A 668 28.04 -12.91 10.04
N ASN A 669 28.92 -13.00 9.04
CA ASN A 669 29.38 -11.87 8.26
C ASN A 669 28.64 -11.83 6.91
N SER A 670 29.00 -10.89 6.06
CA SER A 670 28.52 -10.82 4.69
C SER A 670 29.66 -10.67 3.70
N TYR A 671 29.56 -11.38 2.58
CA TYR A 671 30.42 -11.11 1.44
C TYR A 671 29.88 -9.90 0.67
N ARG A 672 30.61 -8.77 0.73
CA ARG A 672 30.27 -7.48 0.10
C ARG A 672 28.85 -6.97 0.40
N ASP A 673 28.32 -7.24 1.61
CA ASP A 673 26.91 -6.96 1.98
C ASP A 673 25.84 -7.67 1.13
N LEU A 674 26.21 -8.70 0.35
CA LEU A 674 25.30 -9.38 -0.59
C LEU A 674 24.73 -10.68 -0.04
N THR A 675 25.60 -11.52 0.51
CA THR A 675 25.25 -12.89 0.94
C THR A 675 25.81 -13.16 2.33
N PRO A 676 25.07 -13.85 3.21
CA PRO A 676 25.60 -14.31 4.48
C PRO A 676 26.80 -15.24 4.28
N VAL A 677 27.83 -15.08 5.11
CA VAL A 677 28.96 -16.00 5.21
C VAL A 677 29.26 -16.33 6.67
N VAL A 678 29.64 -17.57 6.93
CA VAL A 678 29.94 -18.07 8.27
C VAL A 678 31.25 -18.83 8.23
N GLU A 679 32.21 -18.39 9.05
CA GLU A 679 33.45 -19.11 9.24
C GLU A 679 33.22 -20.26 10.25
N VAL A 680 33.48 -21.48 9.81
CA VAL A 680 33.39 -22.69 10.62
C VAL A 680 34.81 -23.08 11.05
N PRO A 681 35.08 -23.24 12.35
CA PRO A 681 36.41 -23.57 12.85
C PRO A 681 36.96 -24.88 12.27
N ALA A 682 38.28 -25.02 12.29
CA ALA A 682 38.95 -26.28 11.97
C ALA A 682 38.43 -27.44 12.84
N LYS A 683 38.54 -28.67 12.32
CA LYS A 683 38.19 -29.93 13.01
C LYS A 683 36.76 -29.95 13.56
N THR A 684 35.85 -29.23 12.91
CA THR A 684 34.45 -29.16 13.30
C THR A 684 33.64 -30.09 12.40
N SER A 685 32.85 -30.97 13.02
CA SER A 685 31.85 -31.78 12.32
C SER A 685 30.51 -31.62 13.03
N GLY A 686 29.51 -31.11 12.34
CA GLY A 686 28.19 -30.95 12.93
C GLY A 686 27.19 -30.23 12.03
N ARG A 687 25.98 -30.09 12.55
CA ARG A 687 24.91 -29.40 11.86
C ARG A 687 25.02 -27.89 12.06
N LEU A 688 25.43 -27.18 11.02
CA LEU A 688 25.38 -25.72 10.95
C LEU A 688 23.92 -25.31 10.76
N VAL A 689 23.46 -24.36 11.57
CA VAL A 689 22.13 -23.77 11.49
C VAL A 689 22.27 -22.26 11.43
N VAL A 690 21.78 -21.65 10.35
CA VAL A 690 21.73 -20.19 10.19
C VAL A 690 20.28 -19.74 10.18
N ARG A 691 19.90 -18.77 11.01
CA ARG A 691 18.52 -18.30 11.15
C ARG A 691 18.44 -16.78 11.07
N TYR A 692 17.47 -16.26 10.34
CA TYR A 692 17.14 -14.85 10.37
C TYR A 692 16.31 -14.55 11.62
N ARG A 693 16.94 -13.91 12.61
CA ARG A 693 16.34 -13.54 13.89
C ARG A 693 16.81 -12.14 14.30
N PRO A 694 16.37 -11.09 13.58
CA PRO A 694 16.83 -9.74 13.84
C PRO A 694 16.32 -9.19 15.18
N VAL A 695 17.08 -8.25 15.74
CA VAL A 695 16.76 -7.62 17.04
C VAL A 695 15.40 -6.94 17.02
N TRP A 696 15.03 -6.29 15.90
CA TRP A 696 13.73 -5.66 15.75
C TRP A 696 12.58 -6.66 15.88
N LEU A 697 12.76 -7.92 15.48
CA LEU A 697 11.73 -8.95 15.60
C LEU A 697 11.57 -9.37 17.05
N VAL A 698 12.67 -9.51 17.79
CA VAL A 698 12.65 -9.89 19.21
C VAL A 698 11.99 -8.79 20.05
N ILE A 699 12.44 -7.54 19.88
CA ILE A 699 11.87 -6.38 20.61
C ILE A 699 10.42 -6.17 20.20
N GLY A 700 10.13 -6.19 18.90
CA GLY A 700 8.78 -6.03 18.37
C GLY A 700 7.83 -7.10 18.92
N ALA A 701 8.24 -8.37 18.91
CA ALA A 701 7.45 -9.46 19.46
C ALA A 701 7.20 -9.28 20.97
N ALA A 702 8.22 -8.87 21.73
CA ALA A 702 8.05 -8.58 23.17
C ALA A 702 7.02 -7.47 23.41
N LEU A 703 7.11 -6.36 22.67
CA LEU A 703 6.15 -5.25 22.76
C LEU A 703 4.73 -5.65 22.36
N THR A 704 4.59 -6.51 21.34
CA THR A 704 3.31 -7.06 20.92
C THR A 704 2.71 -7.98 21.98
N ILE A 705 3.51 -8.87 22.58
CA ILE A 705 3.06 -9.77 23.64
C ILE A 705 2.62 -8.97 24.87
N ILE A 706 3.42 -7.99 25.31
CA ILE A 706 3.10 -7.14 26.46
C ILE A 706 1.81 -6.34 26.18
N SER A 707 1.74 -5.64 25.05
CA SER A 707 0.55 -4.87 24.66
C SER A 707 -0.69 -5.74 24.53
N GLY A 708 -0.55 -6.92 23.93
CA GLY A 708 -1.61 -7.91 23.78
C GLY A 708 -2.11 -8.45 25.11
N ALA A 709 -1.20 -8.79 26.03
CA ALA A 709 -1.55 -9.24 27.37
C ALA A 709 -2.29 -8.15 28.15
N VAL A 710 -1.79 -6.91 28.14
CA VAL A 710 -2.44 -5.77 28.80
C VAL A 710 -3.85 -5.54 28.23
N TRP A 711 -3.98 -5.52 26.90
CA TRP A 711 -5.26 -5.32 26.24
C TRP A 711 -6.25 -6.46 26.55
N MET A 712 -5.80 -7.71 26.47
CA MET A 712 -6.63 -8.90 26.68
C MET A 712 -7.12 -9.01 28.13
N VAL A 713 -6.21 -8.87 29.11
CA VAL A 713 -6.57 -8.89 30.54
C VAL A 713 -7.57 -7.78 30.85
N SER A 714 -7.31 -6.57 30.34
CA SER A 714 -8.22 -5.42 30.51
C SER A 714 -9.59 -5.66 29.87
N ALA A 715 -9.64 -6.27 28.67
CA ALA A 715 -10.89 -6.61 28.01
C ALA A 715 -11.70 -7.66 28.79
N LEU A 716 -11.04 -8.69 29.33
CA LEU A 716 -11.68 -9.70 30.18
C LEU A 716 -12.24 -9.09 31.47
N LEU A 717 -11.47 -8.20 32.13
CA LEU A 717 -11.94 -7.46 33.31
C LEU A 717 -13.11 -6.53 32.97
N ALA A 718 -13.10 -5.89 31.80
CA ALA A 718 -14.20 -5.06 31.33
C ALA A 718 -15.49 -5.88 31.17
N LEU A 719 -15.42 -7.05 30.53
CA LEU A 719 -16.56 -7.96 30.36
C LEU A 719 -17.11 -8.46 31.71
N ARG A 720 -16.25 -8.79 32.67
CA ARG A 720 -16.66 -9.17 34.04
C ARG A 720 -17.32 -8.01 34.80
N SER A 721 -16.86 -6.78 34.60
CA SER A 721 -17.46 -5.61 35.26
C SER A 721 -18.87 -5.30 34.73
N GLN A 722 -19.14 -5.54 33.44
CA GLN A 722 -20.46 -5.32 32.84
C GLN A 722 -21.50 -6.40 33.19
N THR A 723 -21.06 -7.62 33.49
CA THR A 723 -21.95 -8.70 33.93
C THR A 723 -22.39 -8.52 35.37
N ARG A 724 -21.49 -8.05 36.26
CA ARG A 724 -21.84 -7.70 37.66
C ARG A 724 -22.86 -6.56 37.77
N THR A 725 -22.76 -5.53 36.93
CA THR A 725 -23.71 -4.40 36.94
C THR A 725 -25.05 -4.70 36.27
N ARG A 726 -25.23 -5.87 35.63
CA ARG A 726 -26.53 -6.32 35.10
C ARG A 726 -27.22 -7.36 35.98
N GLY A 727 -26.52 -7.93 36.96
CA GLY A 727 -27.06 -8.87 37.94
C GLY A 727 -27.47 -8.22 39.26
N GLN A 728 -27.28 -6.91 39.38
CA GLN A 728 -27.91 -6.00 40.34
C GLN A 728 -28.95 -5.19 39.59
#